data_AF-A0A7V7EAD0-F1
#
_entry.id   AF-A0A7V7EAD0-F1
#
_cell.length_a   1.000
_cell.length_b   1.000
_cell.length_c   1.000
_cell.angle_alpha   90.00
_cell.angle_beta   90.00
_cell.angle_gamma   90.00
#
_symmetry.space_group_name_H-M   'P 1'
#
loop_
_entity.id
_entity.type
_entity.pdbx_description
1 polymer ?
#
loop_
_entity_poly.entity_id
_entity_poly.type
_entity_poly.pdbx_seq_one_letter_code
_entity_poly.pdbx_strand_id
1 'polypeptide(L)'
;DQINLLSIYVPGDNIATPVGGGVLGYANPIYYLEDTTVAVGEYEVPVTAHKILDCDIAIDGEAHRTAALSGLPGPDMLGTLVHELGHAIGIMHTPLNNLTDTLLVTGEPVLREPTAVALRDGSGMLVSVGATPTMFPEYFETDDSYGTITDGARDLAPADIAAVSFLYPRGSQTRFFSISHEARGSANYGFPSLPTAGGHVVAWADADNDPATPRVPLFSTITGMYEYVEDTERRGKFELRGLFKQLETSTGLTFLPSYILTLNPLDGSGYDRQAPLGGTVEAYDSLHLSEHGDARGDYSAGFRSQVFVEGEYDNANVYDIEKRALGTPLVYDPITGRVVSAETGASLAVMLPGTTPMFGDRPTEEVCPINVSTAGLTSSRFPDGLRRLRDGVLLRSAVGAAATDAYYRAAPAAAAFLIRHKAICGLARSGAAAIEWVFVHYAAVLLLVSSMVLLRAAYPHKRRAAVAGAVILVACALLFVQFADARIMRLSTEQVVAMSDDIVTGNVTSVESRWAEEGVRKIVTDVSITVTDTVKGRLNKDGQIHLRVPGGRIGAVVSYATDMPRFAEGEEVLLYLEYREGFGYLVVAGSRGKYDIAADGKTGVKYVVAPDAPAKLGLKDAETAIEQDDAQTADENPNDPQPDGKVPLEDLKEYLRDIVKKQDAARKTAKDPQN
;
A
#
# COMPACT_ATOMS: atom_id res chain seq x y z
N ASP A 1 -34.97 2.92 -1.67
CA ASP A 1 -33.58 3.15 -2.11
C ASP A 1 -32.66 3.08 -0.91
N GLN A 2 -31.59 2.28 -0.96
CA GLN A 2 -30.62 2.18 0.14
C GLN A 2 -29.62 3.32 0.05
N ILE A 3 -30.07 4.51 0.44
CA ILE A 3 -29.19 5.67 0.64
C ILE A 3 -28.54 5.49 2.01
N ASN A 4 -27.23 5.22 2.04
CA ASN A 4 -26.45 5.36 3.27
C ASN A 4 -26.50 6.85 3.67
N LEU A 5 -27.22 7.15 4.74
CA LEU A 5 -27.37 8.50 5.28
C LEU A 5 -26.27 8.76 6.31
N LEU A 6 -25.22 9.45 5.89
CA LEU A 6 -24.23 10.00 6.81
C LEU A 6 -24.85 11.18 7.56
N SER A 7 -25.20 10.97 8.83
CA SER A 7 -25.66 12.01 9.73
C SER A 7 -24.51 12.48 10.63
N ILE A 8 -23.81 13.53 10.22
CA ILE A 8 -22.77 14.15 11.05
C ILE A 8 -23.46 14.89 12.21
N TYR A 9 -23.24 14.43 13.43
CA TYR A 9 -23.63 15.12 14.66
C TYR A 9 -22.35 15.54 15.40
N VAL A 10 -22.24 16.83 15.71
CA VAL A 10 -21.12 17.37 16.50
C VAL A 10 -21.63 17.62 17.92
N PRO A 11 -21.44 16.69 18.88
CA PRO A 11 -21.57 17.04 20.28
C PRO A 11 -20.51 18.09 20.66
N GLY A 12 -20.76 18.86 21.73
CA GLY A 12 -19.73 19.72 22.33
C GLY A 12 -18.61 18.89 22.99
N ASP A 13 -17.68 19.55 23.68
CA ASP A 13 -16.41 18.97 24.20
C ASP A 13 -16.56 17.78 25.21
N ASN A 14 -17.77 17.26 25.46
CA ASN A 14 -18.05 16.06 26.26
C ASN A 14 -17.78 14.77 25.47
N ILE A 15 -16.52 14.46 25.16
CA ILE A 15 -16.10 13.16 24.62
C ILE A 15 -15.53 12.30 25.76
N ALA A 16 -16.11 11.12 26.01
CA ALA A 16 -15.70 10.20 27.09
C ALA A 16 -14.34 9.50 26.87
N THR A 17 -13.69 9.77 25.73
CA THR A 17 -12.46 9.14 25.23
C THR A 17 -11.56 10.19 24.56
N PRO A 18 -10.75 10.92 25.35
CA PRO A 18 -9.74 11.84 24.81
C PRO A 18 -8.57 11.06 24.19
N VAL A 19 -7.65 11.81 23.56
CA VAL A 19 -6.37 11.32 23.02
C VAL A 19 -5.22 12.10 23.65
N GLY A 20 -4.01 11.53 23.64
CA GLY A 20 -2.80 12.27 24.01
C GLY A 20 -2.34 13.22 22.90
N GLY A 21 -1.54 14.22 23.27
CA GLY A 21 -1.05 15.24 22.34
C GLY A 21 -0.35 14.66 21.11
N GLY A 22 -0.56 15.26 19.94
CA GLY A 22 0.01 14.80 18.66
C GLY A 22 -0.97 14.02 17.78
N VAL A 23 -2.10 13.55 18.32
CA VAL A 23 -3.22 13.01 17.55
C VAL A 23 -4.15 14.16 17.15
N LEU A 24 -4.54 14.21 15.87
CA LEU A 24 -5.42 15.26 15.34
C LEU A 24 -6.90 14.87 15.41
N GLY A 25 -7.21 13.62 15.10
CA GLY A 25 -8.54 13.05 15.23
C GLY A 25 -8.47 11.52 15.21
N TYR A 26 -9.64 10.89 15.27
CA TYR A 26 -9.81 9.47 14.94
C TYR A 26 -11.26 9.18 14.53
N ALA A 27 -11.42 8.28 13.56
CA ALA A 27 -12.65 7.57 13.27
C ALA A 27 -12.74 6.31 14.15
N ASN A 28 -13.93 5.97 14.63
CA ASN A 28 -14.19 4.75 15.39
C ASN A 28 -15.35 3.93 14.76
N PRO A 29 -15.15 3.34 13.57
CA PRO A 29 -16.12 2.44 12.95
C PRO A 29 -16.43 1.20 13.81
N ILE A 30 -17.72 0.89 13.91
CA ILE A 30 -18.27 -0.30 14.58
C ILE A 30 -18.86 -1.26 13.57
N TYR A 31 -18.52 -2.54 13.67
CA TYR A 31 -18.98 -3.63 12.80
C TYR A 31 -19.10 -4.97 13.53
N TYR A 32 -19.81 -5.93 12.92
CA TYR A 32 -19.79 -7.33 13.36
C TYR A 32 -18.80 -8.15 12.53
N LEU A 33 -18.14 -9.13 13.15
CA LEU A 33 -17.27 -10.10 12.47
C LEU A 33 -18.05 -11.23 11.77
N GLU A 34 -19.34 -11.38 12.05
CA GLU A 34 -20.20 -12.43 11.51
C GLU A 34 -21.58 -11.88 11.08
N ASP A 35 -22.26 -12.60 10.19
CA ASP A 35 -23.63 -12.27 9.75
C ASP A 35 -24.61 -12.45 10.92
N THR A 36 -25.38 -11.42 11.23
CA THR A 36 -26.21 -11.37 12.45
C THR A 36 -27.52 -10.58 12.25
N THR A 37 -28.37 -10.50 13.28
CA THR A 37 -29.56 -9.64 13.31
C THR A 37 -29.48 -8.65 14.46
N VAL A 38 -29.74 -7.36 14.17
CA VAL A 38 -29.71 -6.27 15.15
C VAL A 38 -31.13 -5.76 15.39
N ALA A 39 -31.54 -5.69 16.65
CA ALA A 39 -32.81 -5.08 17.03
C ALA A 39 -32.76 -3.55 16.92
N VAL A 40 -33.67 -2.98 16.13
CA VAL A 40 -33.83 -1.54 15.90
C VAL A 40 -35.28 -1.17 16.19
N GLY A 41 -35.56 -0.87 17.46
CA GLY A 41 -36.94 -0.74 17.96
C GLY A 41 -37.63 -2.10 17.98
N GLU A 42 -38.78 -2.22 17.31
CA GLU A 42 -39.55 -3.47 17.19
C GLU A 42 -39.11 -4.36 15.99
N TYR A 43 -38.10 -3.93 15.22
CA TYR A 43 -37.66 -4.61 14.00
C TYR A 43 -36.31 -5.30 14.18
N GLU A 44 -36.16 -6.52 13.68
CA GLU A 44 -34.85 -7.15 13.48
C GLU A 44 -34.32 -6.81 12.08
N VAL A 45 -33.12 -6.23 12.02
CA VAL A 45 -32.44 -5.86 10.77
C VAL A 45 -31.28 -6.83 10.54
N PRO A 46 -31.24 -7.58 9.41
CA PRO A 46 -30.11 -8.43 9.10
C PRO A 46 -28.89 -7.58 8.72
N VAL A 47 -27.76 -7.88 9.37
CA VAL A 47 -26.48 -7.21 9.19
C VAL A 47 -25.46 -8.22 8.67
N THR A 48 -24.81 -7.88 7.56
CA THR A 48 -23.70 -8.68 7.03
C THR A 48 -22.42 -8.35 7.78
N ALA A 49 -21.58 -9.36 7.99
CA ALA A 49 -20.23 -9.20 8.53
C ALA A 49 -19.43 -8.10 7.83
N HIS A 50 -18.55 -7.43 8.57
CA HIS A 50 -17.60 -6.40 8.11
C HIS A 50 -18.24 -5.16 7.46
N LYS A 51 -19.55 -4.95 7.60
CA LYS A 51 -20.19 -3.66 7.29
C LYS A 51 -20.09 -2.72 8.49
N ILE A 52 -19.62 -1.49 8.23
CA ILE A 52 -19.70 -0.38 9.18
C ILE A 52 -21.19 -0.08 9.46
N LEU A 53 -21.55 0.04 10.74
CA LEU A 53 -22.92 0.20 11.24
C LEU A 53 -23.13 1.56 11.89
N ASP A 54 -22.08 2.02 12.54
CA ASP A 54 -21.94 3.26 13.29
C ASP A 54 -20.48 3.69 13.16
N CYS A 55 -20.21 4.99 13.19
CA CYS A 55 -18.85 5.52 13.21
C CYS A 55 -18.86 6.90 13.85
N ASP A 56 -18.38 6.98 15.09
CA ASP A 56 -18.01 8.26 15.68
C ASP A 56 -16.74 8.80 14.99
N ILE A 57 -16.65 10.12 14.87
CA ILE A 57 -15.39 10.83 14.59
C ILE A 57 -15.14 11.76 15.77
N ALA A 58 -13.92 11.72 16.31
CA ALA A 58 -13.42 12.64 17.33
C ALA A 58 -12.26 13.47 16.76
N ILE A 59 -12.12 14.70 17.24
CA ILE A 59 -11.09 15.66 16.82
C ILE A 59 -10.51 16.32 18.08
N ASP A 60 -9.19 16.46 18.19
CA ASP A 60 -8.57 17.18 19.30
C ASP A 60 -8.79 18.69 19.10
N GLY A 61 -9.83 19.21 19.76
CA GLY A 61 -10.18 20.62 19.69
C GLY A 61 -9.10 21.55 20.26
N GLU A 62 -8.18 21.09 21.12
CA GLU A 62 -7.08 21.92 21.63
C GLU A 62 -5.97 22.07 20.58
N ALA A 63 -5.57 20.99 19.91
CA ALA A 63 -4.61 21.04 18.80
C ALA A 63 -5.08 22.01 17.70
N HIS A 64 -6.32 21.88 17.25
CA HIS A 64 -6.90 22.67 16.16
C HIS A 64 -7.15 24.13 16.56
N ARG A 65 -7.57 24.40 17.81
CA ARG A 65 -7.68 25.78 18.33
C ARG A 65 -6.29 26.42 18.44
N THR A 66 -5.26 25.68 18.82
CA THR A 66 -3.88 26.17 18.94
C THR A 66 -3.28 26.49 17.57
N ALA A 67 -3.42 25.60 16.58
CA ALA A 67 -3.02 25.85 15.20
C ALA A 67 -3.69 27.11 14.64
N ALA A 68 -5.02 27.21 14.72
CA ALA A 68 -5.78 28.35 14.22
C ALA A 68 -5.45 29.68 14.91
N LEU A 69 -5.05 29.67 16.20
CA LEU A 69 -4.63 30.86 16.94
C LEU A 69 -3.17 31.27 16.68
N SER A 70 -2.33 30.36 16.17
CA SER A 70 -0.92 30.66 15.88
C SER A 70 -0.73 31.66 14.73
N GLY A 71 -1.65 31.68 13.76
CA GLY A 71 -1.52 32.43 12.51
C GLY A 71 -0.47 31.88 11.54
N LEU A 72 0.09 30.69 11.84
CA LEU A 72 1.00 29.95 10.97
C LEU A 72 0.23 28.87 10.19
N PRO A 73 0.80 28.31 9.11
CA PRO A 73 0.37 27.04 8.54
C PRO A 73 0.35 25.93 9.60
N GLY A 74 -0.58 24.99 9.46
CA GLY A 74 -0.80 23.91 10.41
C GLY A 74 -2.12 23.17 10.15
N PRO A 75 -2.36 22.04 10.83
CA PRO A 75 -3.53 21.20 10.64
C PRO A 75 -4.83 21.94 10.98
N ASP A 76 -5.85 21.75 10.15
CA ASP A 76 -7.15 22.38 10.35
C ASP A 76 -8.33 21.40 10.36
N MET A 77 -9.44 21.87 10.92
CA MET A 77 -10.60 21.03 11.23
C MET A 77 -11.27 20.46 9.97
N LEU A 78 -11.14 21.12 8.81
CA LEU A 78 -11.65 20.60 7.54
C LEU A 78 -10.75 19.47 7.02
N GLY A 79 -9.42 19.69 6.95
CA GLY A 79 -8.47 18.67 6.50
C GLY A 79 -8.49 17.41 7.36
N THR A 80 -8.51 17.57 8.68
CA THR A 80 -8.67 16.45 9.63
C THR A 80 -10.03 15.75 9.45
N LEU A 81 -11.15 16.49 9.39
CA LEU A 81 -12.48 15.87 9.23
C LEU A 81 -12.63 15.13 7.89
N VAL A 82 -12.03 15.62 6.80
CA VAL A 82 -12.07 14.94 5.49
C VAL A 82 -11.31 13.61 5.54
N HIS A 83 -10.17 13.54 6.25
CA HIS A 83 -9.44 12.30 6.46
C HIS A 83 -10.26 11.27 7.27
N GLU A 84 -10.78 11.67 8.45
CA GLU A 84 -11.58 10.75 9.28
C GLU A 84 -12.89 10.34 8.60
N LEU A 85 -13.47 11.19 7.75
CA LEU A 85 -14.60 10.83 6.90
C LEU A 85 -14.23 9.78 5.85
N GLY A 86 -13.01 9.80 5.31
CA GLY A 86 -12.48 8.75 4.43
C GLY A 86 -12.44 7.38 5.13
N HIS A 87 -11.91 7.34 6.35
CA HIS A 87 -11.94 6.14 7.20
C HIS A 87 -13.38 5.69 7.55
N ALA A 88 -14.27 6.63 7.89
CA ALA A 88 -15.68 6.34 8.19
C ALA A 88 -16.46 5.75 7.00
N ILE A 89 -15.97 5.95 5.76
CA ILE A 89 -16.52 5.34 4.53
C ILE A 89 -15.62 4.23 3.95
N GLY A 90 -14.69 3.68 4.75
CA GLY A 90 -13.89 2.51 4.38
C GLY A 90 -12.82 2.76 3.32
N ILE A 91 -12.40 4.01 3.10
CA ILE A 91 -11.15 4.31 2.40
C ILE A 91 -10.02 4.23 3.44
N MET A 92 -8.92 3.61 3.05
CA MET A 92 -7.73 3.40 3.89
C MET A 92 -6.51 4.05 3.25
N HIS A 93 -5.38 4.00 3.96
CA HIS A 93 -4.18 4.75 3.62
C HIS A 93 -3.50 4.33 2.33
N THR A 94 -2.73 5.25 1.77
CA THR A 94 -2.02 5.08 0.50
C THR A 94 -0.60 5.66 0.54
N PRO A 95 0.39 5.02 -0.12
CA PRO A 95 1.73 5.57 -0.30
C PRO A 95 1.82 6.59 -1.46
N LEU A 96 0.75 6.74 -2.24
CA LEU A 96 0.66 7.73 -3.32
C LEU A 96 0.84 9.14 -2.74
N ASN A 97 1.74 9.91 -3.32
CA ASN A 97 2.01 11.27 -2.88
C ASN A 97 2.65 12.10 -4.00
N ASN A 98 2.57 13.42 -3.90
CA ASN A 98 3.29 14.37 -4.76
C ASN A 98 4.18 15.28 -3.88
N LEU A 99 4.67 14.72 -2.76
CA LEU A 99 5.32 15.47 -1.69
C LEU A 99 6.81 15.67 -1.97
N THR A 100 7.29 16.80 -1.45
CA THR A 100 8.71 17.08 -1.24
C THR A 100 8.95 17.27 0.26
N ASP A 101 10.06 16.75 0.78
CA ASP A 101 10.49 17.04 2.15
C ASP A 101 11.15 18.42 2.16
N THR A 102 10.55 19.37 2.87
CA THR A 102 10.99 20.77 2.91
C THR A 102 11.32 21.18 4.34
N LEU A 103 12.60 21.49 4.57
CA LEU A 103 13.04 22.03 5.86
C LEU A 103 12.56 23.48 6.03
N LEU A 104 11.81 23.74 7.09
CA LEU A 104 11.49 25.10 7.52
C LEU A 104 12.76 25.86 7.95
N VAL A 105 12.66 27.18 8.06
CA VAL A 105 13.73 28.04 8.63
C VAL A 105 14.02 27.70 10.10
N THR A 106 13.13 26.99 10.78
CA THR A 106 13.33 26.41 12.12
C THR A 106 14.20 25.15 12.14
N GLY A 107 14.43 24.53 10.98
CA GLY A 107 15.10 23.23 10.84
C GLY A 107 14.16 22.02 10.94
N GLU A 108 12.85 22.23 11.15
CA GLU A 108 11.86 21.16 11.22
C GLU A 108 11.44 20.70 9.80
N PRO A 109 11.34 19.39 9.53
CA PRO A 109 10.94 18.85 8.23
C PRO A 109 9.42 18.90 8.05
N VAL A 110 8.97 19.58 7.00
CA VAL A 110 7.56 19.67 6.62
C VAL A 110 7.34 19.00 5.27
N LEU A 111 6.36 18.09 5.24
CA LEU A 111 5.88 17.47 4.02
C LEU A 111 4.99 18.46 3.27
N ARG A 112 5.39 18.82 2.06
CA ARG A 112 4.68 19.81 1.24
C ARG A 112 4.61 19.41 -0.22
N GLU A 113 3.47 19.67 -0.84
CA GLU A 113 3.29 19.61 -2.29
C GLU A 113 2.85 20.97 -2.87
N PRO A 114 3.13 21.26 -4.15
CA PRO A 114 2.44 22.31 -4.88
C PRO A 114 1.04 21.84 -5.32
N THR A 115 0.11 22.76 -5.52
CA THR A 115 -1.11 22.43 -6.30
C THR A 115 -0.72 21.98 -7.71
N ALA A 116 -1.27 20.87 -8.18
CA ALA A 116 -0.81 20.15 -9.37
C ALA A 116 -1.94 19.72 -10.34
N VAL A 117 -3.22 19.86 -9.97
CA VAL A 117 -4.36 19.48 -10.82
C VAL A 117 -5.45 20.56 -10.76
N ALA A 118 -6.03 20.92 -11.91
CA ALA A 118 -7.22 21.77 -11.94
C ALA A 118 -8.49 20.92 -11.85
N LEU A 119 -9.22 21.03 -10.73
CA LEU A 119 -10.49 20.33 -10.48
C LEU A 119 -11.62 21.33 -10.19
N ARG A 120 -12.86 20.85 -10.18
CA ARG A 120 -14.02 21.66 -9.79
C ARG A 120 -14.46 21.36 -8.37
N ASP A 121 -14.64 22.41 -7.59
CA ASP A 121 -15.12 22.34 -6.21
C ASP A 121 -16.62 21.97 -6.13
N GLY A 122 -17.15 21.90 -4.91
CA GLY A 122 -18.58 21.66 -4.66
C GLY A 122 -19.53 22.75 -5.18
N SER A 123 -19.03 23.92 -5.60
CA SER A 123 -19.80 24.99 -6.26
C SER A 123 -19.74 24.91 -7.79
N GLY A 124 -18.84 24.09 -8.34
CA GLY A 124 -18.55 24.00 -9.77
C GLY A 124 -17.47 24.99 -10.26
N MET A 125 -16.89 25.78 -9.36
CA MET A 125 -15.77 26.67 -9.62
C MET A 125 -14.50 25.85 -9.84
N LEU A 126 -13.72 26.23 -10.84
CA LEU A 126 -12.44 25.58 -11.14
C LEU A 126 -11.36 26.12 -10.19
N VAL A 127 -10.66 25.22 -9.52
CA VAL A 127 -9.61 25.48 -8.52
C VAL A 127 -8.38 24.62 -8.81
N SER A 128 -7.20 25.08 -8.39
CA SER A 128 -5.96 24.31 -8.43
C SER A 128 -5.82 23.59 -7.09
N VAL A 129 -5.68 22.25 -7.10
CA VAL A 129 -5.63 21.42 -5.89
C VAL A 129 -4.39 20.52 -5.89
N GLY A 130 -4.12 19.92 -4.73
CA GLY A 130 -3.10 18.91 -4.53
C GLY A 130 -3.25 17.64 -5.37
N ALA A 131 -2.27 16.74 -5.25
CA ALA A 131 -2.31 15.40 -5.85
C ALA A 131 -2.02 14.27 -4.84
N THR A 132 -1.40 14.60 -3.71
CA THR A 132 -1.31 13.75 -2.53
C THR A 132 -2.73 13.48 -2.00
N PRO A 133 -3.17 12.23 -1.89
CA PRO A 133 -4.53 11.92 -1.46
C PRO A 133 -4.77 12.35 -0.02
N THR A 134 -6.02 12.68 0.32
CA THR A 134 -6.37 13.06 1.70
C THR A 134 -6.03 11.94 2.68
N MET A 135 -6.10 10.68 2.21
CA MET A 135 -5.73 9.46 2.95
C MET A 135 -4.22 9.16 3.03
N PHE A 136 -3.35 10.16 2.88
CA PHE A 136 -1.92 10.00 3.20
C PHE A 136 -1.71 9.88 4.73
N PRO A 137 -0.83 8.99 5.22
CA PRO A 137 -0.68 8.66 6.65
C PRO A 137 -0.11 9.75 7.57
N GLU A 138 0.32 10.89 7.02
CA GLU A 138 0.92 11.98 7.78
C GLU A 138 0.17 13.30 7.57
N TYR A 139 0.46 14.29 8.42
CA TYR A 139 0.12 15.67 8.12
C TYR A 139 1.02 16.19 6.98
N PHE A 140 0.43 16.89 6.02
CA PHE A 140 1.13 17.53 4.91
C PHE A 140 0.43 18.83 4.50
N GLU A 141 1.19 19.70 3.82
CA GLU A 141 0.74 21.00 3.35
C GLU A 141 0.62 21.05 1.83
N THR A 142 -0.36 21.79 1.33
CA THR A 142 -0.42 22.20 -0.08
C THR A 142 -0.11 23.70 -0.18
N ASP A 143 0.87 24.04 -1.01
CA ASP A 143 1.24 25.41 -1.39
C ASP A 143 0.50 25.77 -2.70
N ASP A 144 -0.30 26.84 -2.69
CA ASP A 144 -0.80 27.41 -3.94
C ASP A 144 0.34 28.07 -4.72
N SER A 145 0.18 28.22 -6.04
CA SER A 145 1.24 28.81 -6.89
C SER A 145 1.47 30.32 -6.66
N TYR A 146 0.90 30.89 -5.60
CA TYR A 146 1.05 32.28 -5.16
C TYR A 146 1.67 32.39 -3.75
N GLY A 147 1.94 31.27 -3.07
CA GLY A 147 2.56 31.19 -1.74
C GLY A 147 1.56 31.13 -0.58
N THR A 148 0.29 30.79 -0.83
CA THR A 148 -0.69 30.49 0.23
C THR A 148 -0.58 29.02 0.62
N ILE A 149 -0.22 28.77 1.87
CA ILE A 149 -0.04 27.41 2.42
C ILE A 149 -1.30 26.99 3.17
N THR A 150 -1.77 25.76 2.95
CA THR A 150 -2.96 25.19 3.60
C THR A 150 -2.77 23.72 3.96
N ASP A 151 -3.56 23.20 4.89
CA ASP A 151 -3.66 21.74 5.17
C ASP A 151 -4.03 21.00 3.89
N GLY A 152 -3.19 20.06 3.44
CA GLY A 152 -3.37 19.41 2.14
C GLY A 152 -4.50 18.39 2.09
N ALA A 153 -5.05 17.96 3.24
CA ALA A 153 -6.18 17.03 3.28
C ALA A 153 -7.55 17.71 3.11
N ARG A 154 -7.60 19.05 2.94
CA ARG A 154 -8.85 19.83 2.77
C ARG A 154 -9.59 19.52 1.48
N ASP A 155 -8.87 19.32 0.38
CA ASP A 155 -9.39 19.11 -0.96
C ASP A 155 -9.19 17.66 -1.40
N LEU A 156 -10.15 17.10 -2.15
CA LEU A 156 -10.08 15.71 -2.61
C LEU A 156 -9.13 15.58 -3.82
N ALA A 157 -8.09 14.75 -3.70
CA ALA A 157 -7.24 14.42 -4.83
C ALA A 157 -7.98 13.50 -5.83
N PRO A 158 -7.48 13.35 -7.07
CA PRO A 158 -8.09 12.44 -8.05
C PRO A 158 -8.24 11.00 -7.56
N ALA A 159 -7.31 10.51 -6.74
CA ALA A 159 -7.37 9.18 -6.12
C ALA A 159 -8.53 9.03 -5.13
N ASP A 160 -8.79 10.03 -4.28
CA ASP A 160 -9.91 10.01 -3.32
C ASP A 160 -11.26 10.01 -4.06
N ILE A 161 -11.36 10.84 -5.11
CA ILE A 161 -12.53 10.89 -5.99
C ILE A 161 -12.76 9.53 -6.67
N ALA A 162 -11.69 8.85 -7.11
CA ALA A 162 -11.76 7.50 -7.67
C ALA A 162 -12.19 6.45 -6.63
N ALA A 163 -11.65 6.50 -5.41
CA ALA A 163 -11.99 5.59 -4.33
C ALA A 163 -13.47 5.73 -3.91
N VAL A 164 -13.94 6.97 -3.66
CA VAL A 164 -15.36 7.26 -3.37
C VAL A 164 -16.26 6.81 -4.52
N SER A 165 -15.86 7.05 -5.78
CA SER A 165 -16.64 6.65 -6.97
C SER A 165 -16.69 5.13 -7.17
N PHE A 166 -15.67 4.39 -6.71
CA PHE A 166 -15.63 2.93 -6.76
C PHE A 166 -16.44 2.28 -5.63
N LEU A 167 -16.27 2.73 -4.39
CA LEU A 167 -16.99 2.19 -3.22
C LEU A 167 -18.47 2.58 -3.21
N TYR A 168 -18.79 3.81 -3.62
CA TYR A 168 -20.14 4.38 -3.60
C TYR A 168 -20.53 4.96 -4.96
N PRO A 169 -20.65 4.13 -6.02
CA PRO A 169 -20.87 4.59 -7.39
C PRO A 169 -22.19 5.35 -7.54
N ARG A 170 -22.09 6.67 -7.67
CA ARG A 170 -23.22 7.58 -7.99
C ARG A 170 -23.05 8.15 -9.40
N GLY A 171 -24.16 8.38 -10.10
CA GLY A 171 -24.13 8.91 -11.46
C GLY A 171 -23.46 7.99 -12.49
N SER A 172 -22.90 8.58 -13.55
CA SER A 172 -22.31 7.81 -14.65
C SER A 172 -20.81 7.56 -14.46
N GLN A 173 -20.46 6.29 -14.24
CA GLN A 173 -19.07 5.83 -14.16
C GLN A 173 -18.34 5.84 -15.53
N THR A 174 -19.01 6.23 -16.62
CA THR A 174 -18.43 6.28 -17.98
C THR A 174 -17.25 7.25 -18.13
N ARG A 175 -17.08 8.21 -17.20
CA ARG A 175 -15.95 9.15 -17.15
C ARG A 175 -14.63 8.49 -16.74
N PHE A 176 -14.68 7.33 -16.12
CA PHE A 176 -13.51 6.61 -15.60
C PHE A 176 -13.15 5.40 -16.46
N PHE A 177 -11.88 4.98 -16.37
CA PHE A 177 -11.41 3.69 -16.86
C PHE A 177 -10.53 3.01 -15.80
N SER A 178 -10.11 1.76 -16.09
CA SER A 178 -9.19 1.00 -15.25
C SER A 178 -8.08 0.40 -16.10
N ILE A 179 -6.94 0.11 -15.48
CA ILE A 179 -5.85 -0.69 -16.06
C ILE A 179 -5.65 -1.91 -15.16
N SER A 180 -5.79 -3.12 -15.72
CA SER A 180 -5.57 -4.37 -15.00
C SER A 180 -4.61 -5.27 -15.77
N HIS A 181 -3.54 -5.71 -15.11
CA HIS A 181 -2.51 -6.61 -15.64
C HIS A 181 -1.76 -7.28 -14.49
N GLU A 182 -0.89 -8.25 -14.81
CA GLU A 182 0.05 -8.85 -13.85
C GLU A 182 1.45 -8.24 -13.96
N ALA A 183 1.96 -7.69 -12.86
CA ALA A 183 3.33 -7.23 -12.72
C ALA A 183 4.30 -8.39 -12.48
N ARG A 184 5.49 -8.33 -13.09
CA ARG A 184 6.48 -9.42 -13.03
C ARG A 184 7.93 -8.93 -13.02
N GLY A 185 8.82 -9.72 -12.40
CA GLY A 185 10.27 -9.57 -12.51
C GLY A 185 10.85 -10.11 -13.83
N SER A 186 12.12 -9.80 -14.11
CA SER A 186 12.83 -10.17 -15.35
C SER A 186 12.91 -11.69 -15.55
N ALA A 187 12.60 -12.17 -16.76
CA ALA A 187 12.94 -13.55 -17.15
C ALA A 187 14.45 -13.66 -17.46
N ASN A 188 15.08 -14.75 -17.03
CA ASN A 188 16.47 -15.07 -17.38
C ASN A 188 16.54 -16.42 -18.10
N TYR A 189 17.63 -16.68 -18.84
CA TYR A 189 17.79 -17.95 -19.55
C TYR A 189 17.87 -19.13 -18.56
N GLY A 190 16.76 -19.87 -18.43
CA GLY A 190 16.59 -20.97 -17.46
C GLY A 190 15.73 -20.64 -16.24
N PHE A 191 15.37 -19.38 -16.01
CA PHE A 191 14.54 -18.94 -14.86
C PHE A 191 13.31 -18.15 -15.35
N PRO A 192 12.08 -18.64 -15.09
CA PRO A 192 10.86 -17.95 -15.51
C PRO A 192 10.63 -16.65 -14.74
N SER A 193 9.98 -15.69 -15.38
CA SER A 193 9.53 -14.44 -14.78
C SER A 193 8.47 -14.69 -13.68
N LEU A 194 8.83 -14.39 -12.44
CA LEU A 194 7.94 -14.51 -11.28
C LEU A 194 7.03 -13.28 -11.13
N PRO A 195 5.80 -13.42 -10.59
CA PRO A 195 4.94 -12.29 -10.27
C PRO A 195 5.60 -11.39 -9.21
N THR A 196 5.52 -10.07 -9.38
CA THR A 196 6.04 -9.11 -8.39
C THR A 196 4.96 -8.84 -7.35
N ALA A 197 5.09 -9.40 -6.16
CA ALA A 197 4.15 -9.19 -5.06
C ALA A 197 4.47 -7.91 -4.28
N GLY A 198 3.47 -7.06 -4.02
CA GLY A 198 3.61 -5.88 -3.15
C GLY A 198 4.24 -4.65 -3.80
N GLY A 199 4.38 -4.62 -5.12
CA GLY A 199 4.90 -3.47 -5.84
C GLY A 199 3.85 -2.36 -5.96
N HIS A 200 4.25 -1.13 -5.65
CA HIS A 200 3.45 0.07 -5.80
C HIS A 200 3.41 0.49 -7.29
N VAL A 201 2.27 0.27 -7.95
CA VAL A 201 2.02 0.69 -9.33
C VAL A 201 1.43 2.10 -9.32
N VAL A 202 2.14 3.07 -9.88
CA VAL A 202 1.78 4.50 -9.87
C VAL A 202 1.55 5.01 -11.29
N ALA A 203 0.46 5.77 -11.49
CA ALA A 203 0.12 6.42 -12.75
C ALA A 203 0.41 7.93 -12.71
N TRP A 204 1.39 8.33 -13.51
CA TRP A 204 1.89 9.68 -13.67
C TRP A 204 1.20 10.35 -14.85
N ALA A 205 0.24 11.22 -14.53
CA ALA A 205 -0.59 11.91 -15.50
C ALA A 205 0.10 13.14 -16.09
N ASP A 206 -0.19 13.39 -17.36
CA ASP A 206 -0.27 14.75 -17.91
C ASP A 206 -1.50 15.43 -17.27
N ALA A 207 -1.28 16.51 -16.53
CA ALA A 207 -2.27 17.13 -15.64
C ALA A 207 -2.76 18.52 -16.11
N ASP A 208 -2.07 19.14 -17.06
CA ASP A 208 -2.31 20.50 -17.54
C ASP A 208 -2.30 20.65 -19.08
N ASN A 209 -2.06 19.55 -19.83
CA ASN A 209 -1.90 19.52 -21.28
C ASN A 209 -0.65 20.26 -21.79
N ASP A 210 0.43 20.38 -20.99
CA ASP A 210 1.75 20.82 -21.47
C ASP A 210 2.79 19.67 -21.41
N PRO A 211 3.29 19.16 -22.54
CA PRO A 211 4.33 18.13 -22.54
C PRO A 211 5.70 18.60 -22.00
N ALA A 212 5.85 19.88 -21.66
CA ALA A 212 7.04 20.41 -20.98
C ALA A 212 6.97 20.32 -19.44
N THR A 213 5.81 20.09 -18.83
CA THR A 213 5.69 20.01 -17.36
C THR A 213 5.93 18.59 -16.83
N PRO A 214 6.47 18.43 -15.61
CA PRO A 214 6.63 17.12 -14.99
C PRO A 214 5.28 16.46 -14.71
N ARG A 215 5.11 15.22 -15.17
CA ARG A 215 3.90 14.42 -14.88
C ARG A 215 3.69 14.22 -13.39
N VAL A 216 2.43 14.28 -12.99
CA VAL A 216 1.96 14.26 -11.58
C VAL A 216 1.43 12.87 -11.23
N PRO A 217 1.78 12.26 -10.08
CA PRO A 217 1.27 10.95 -9.68
C PRO A 217 -0.17 11.11 -9.18
N LEU A 218 -1.17 10.63 -9.93
CA LEU A 218 -2.60 10.87 -9.63
C LEU A 218 -3.39 9.65 -9.15
N PHE A 219 -2.89 8.44 -9.42
CA PHE A 219 -3.55 7.18 -9.04
C PHE A 219 -2.48 6.13 -8.74
N SER A 220 -2.75 5.24 -7.78
CA SER A 220 -1.91 4.06 -7.57
C SER A 220 -2.69 2.84 -7.09
N THR A 221 -2.02 1.70 -7.07
CA THR A 221 -2.49 0.44 -6.48
C THR A 221 -1.29 -0.43 -6.13
N ILE A 222 -1.46 -1.40 -5.24
CA ILE A 222 -0.44 -2.38 -4.88
C ILE A 222 -0.68 -3.69 -5.64
N THR A 223 0.38 -4.36 -6.10
CA THR A 223 0.25 -5.66 -6.75
C THR A 223 -0.07 -6.77 -5.75
N GLY A 224 -1.09 -7.55 -6.09
CA GLY A 224 -1.71 -8.55 -5.23
C GLY A 224 -2.90 -8.01 -4.43
N MET A 225 -3.10 -6.68 -4.33
CA MET A 225 -4.05 -6.06 -3.39
C MET A 225 -5.53 -6.49 -3.53
N TYR A 226 -5.94 -7.04 -4.68
CA TYR A 226 -7.30 -7.54 -4.91
C TYR A 226 -7.38 -9.07 -5.09
N GLU A 227 -6.32 -9.82 -4.81
CA GLU A 227 -6.21 -11.26 -5.03
C GLU A 227 -5.71 -11.95 -3.75
N TYR A 228 -6.46 -12.95 -3.26
CA TYR A 228 -6.18 -13.66 -2.00
C TYR A 228 -4.69 -14.01 -1.82
N VAL A 229 -4.14 -13.70 -0.64
CA VAL A 229 -2.71 -13.90 -0.33
C VAL A 229 -2.21 -15.32 -0.62
N GLU A 230 -3.05 -16.35 -0.42
CA GLU A 230 -2.71 -17.75 -0.73
C GLU A 230 -2.40 -17.97 -2.23
N ASP A 231 -2.98 -17.17 -3.12
CA ASP A 231 -2.74 -17.21 -4.57
C ASP A 231 -1.40 -16.55 -4.93
N THR A 232 -0.32 -17.23 -4.54
CA THR A 232 1.06 -16.99 -4.98
C THR A 232 1.22 -16.90 -6.50
N GLU A 233 0.26 -17.40 -7.29
CA GLU A 233 0.29 -17.22 -8.73
C GLU A 233 -0.14 -15.80 -9.11
N ARG A 234 -1.17 -15.26 -8.46
CA ARG A 234 -1.78 -13.97 -8.78
C ARG A 234 -1.28 -12.76 -7.99
N ARG A 235 -0.38 -12.91 -7.02
CA ARG A 235 0.21 -11.77 -6.27
C ARG A 235 0.84 -10.66 -7.14
N GLY A 236 1.12 -10.90 -8.42
CA GLY A 236 1.53 -9.85 -9.37
C GLY A 236 0.37 -9.03 -9.96
N LYS A 237 -0.86 -9.52 -9.95
CA LYS A 237 -2.02 -8.84 -10.53
C LYS A 237 -2.33 -7.56 -9.77
N PHE A 238 -2.62 -6.51 -10.51
CA PHE A 238 -3.15 -5.26 -9.99
C PHE A 238 -4.37 -4.83 -10.80
N GLU A 239 -5.23 -4.01 -10.20
CA GLU A 239 -6.28 -3.29 -10.92
C GLU A 239 -6.27 -1.84 -10.47
N LEU A 240 -5.63 -0.99 -11.26
CA LEU A 240 -5.64 0.45 -11.06
C LEU A 240 -7.00 0.96 -11.54
N ARG A 241 -7.87 1.32 -10.58
CA ARG A 241 -9.26 1.72 -10.82
C ARG A 241 -9.39 3.24 -10.97
N GLY A 242 -10.42 3.68 -11.69
CA GLY A 242 -10.94 5.04 -11.56
C GLY A 242 -10.14 6.14 -12.29
N LEU A 243 -9.20 5.81 -13.17
CA LEU A 243 -8.43 6.81 -13.93
C LEU A 243 -9.36 7.70 -14.76
N PHE A 244 -9.07 8.99 -14.81
CA PHE A 244 -9.93 9.97 -15.47
C PHE A 244 -9.71 9.94 -16.99
N LYS A 245 -10.78 9.81 -17.78
CA LYS A 245 -10.67 9.89 -19.27
C LYS A 245 -10.43 11.30 -19.79
N GLN A 246 -10.63 12.30 -18.94
CA GLN A 246 -10.61 13.71 -19.30
C GLN A 246 -10.26 14.54 -18.06
N LEU A 247 -9.37 15.51 -18.24
CA LEU A 247 -9.05 16.55 -17.26
C LEU A 247 -9.39 17.92 -17.84
N GLU A 248 -9.36 18.94 -17.00
CA GLU A 248 -9.43 20.34 -17.38
C GLU A 248 -8.08 21.01 -17.10
N THR A 249 -7.65 21.92 -17.97
CA THR A 249 -6.56 22.85 -17.65
C THR A 249 -7.05 23.90 -16.64
N SER A 250 -6.15 24.66 -16.02
CA SER A 250 -6.49 25.81 -15.15
C SER A 250 -7.29 26.93 -15.85
N THR A 251 -7.39 26.90 -17.19
CA THR A 251 -8.23 27.81 -17.98
C THR A 251 -9.59 27.21 -18.37
N GLY A 252 -9.91 25.99 -17.91
CA GLY A 252 -11.16 25.28 -18.20
C GLY A 252 -11.22 24.66 -19.59
N LEU A 253 -10.08 24.39 -20.22
CA LEU A 253 -10.02 23.63 -21.48
C LEU A 253 -9.99 22.14 -21.15
N THR A 254 -10.92 21.36 -21.71
CA THR A 254 -10.94 19.91 -21.52
C THR A 254 -9.98 19.19 -22.47
N PHE A 255 -9.23 18.22 -21.96
CA PHE A 255 -8.27 17.42 -22.73
C PHE A 255 -8.31 15.94 -22.32
N LEU A 256 -7.70 15.06 -23.14
CA LEU A 256 -7.54 13.64 -22.82
C LEU A 256 -6.16 13.44 -22.18
N PRO A 257 -6.05 13.20 -20.86
CA PRO A 257 -4.75 13.01 -20.21
C PRO A 257 -4.08 11.72 -20.68
N SER A 258 -2.76 11.76 -20.71
CA SER A 258 -1.89 10.60 -20.93
C SER A 258 -1.28 10.16 -19.60
N TYR A 259 -1.04 8.86 -19.42
CA TYR A 259 -0.53 8.27 -18.18
C TYR A 259 0.72 7.44 -18.44
N ILE A 260 1.81 7.71 -17.71
CA ILE A 260 2.96 6.81 -17.64
C ILE A 260 2.82 5.96 -16.38
N LEU A 261 3.16 4.67 -16.46
CA LEU A 261 3.11 3.77 -15.31
C LEU A 261 4.51 3.46 -14.78
N THR A 262 4.70 3.51 -13.46
CA THR A 262 5.90 2.99 -12.77
C THR A 262 5.51 1.90 -11.76
N LEU A 263 6.44 0.98 -11.48
CA LEU A 263 6.30 -0.12 -10.52
C LEU A 263 7.49 -0.04 -9.54
N ASN A 264 7.22 0.24 -8.26
CA ASN A 264 8.24 0.59 -7.27
C ASN A 264 8.13 -0.31 -6.02
N PRO A 265 9.25 -0.68 -5.37
CA PRO A 265 9.19 -1.30 -4.05
C PRO A 265 8.68 -0.30 -3.00
N LEU A 266 8.07 -0.79 -1.93
CA LEU A 266 7.79 0.01 -0.72
C LEU A 266 8.85 -0.33 0.33
N ASP A 267 10.02 0.24 0.12
CA ASP A 267 11.27 0.02 0.87
C ASP A 267 11.67 1.22 1.76
N GLY A 268 10.84 2.27 1.79
CA GLY A 268 11.13 3.51 2.52
C GLY A 268 12.30 4.31 1.94
N SER A 269 12.51 4.26 0.62
CA SER A 269 13.60 4.95 -0.09
C SER A 269 13.34 6.41 -0.47
N GLY A 270 12.11 6.93 -0.31
CA GLY A 270 11.79 8.36 -0.49
C GLY A 270 10.40 8.66 -1.05
N TYR A 271 9.85 9.84 -0.71
CA TYR A 271 8.56 10.33 -1.22
C TYR A 271 8.58 10.49 -2.75
N ASP A 272 9.68 11.06 -3.28
CA ASP A 272 9.98 11.19 -4.71
C ASP A 272 10.04 9.84 -5.45
N ARG A 273 10.46 8.78 -4.73
CA ARG A 273 10.51 7.40 -5.21
C ARG A 273 9.20 6.63 -5.01
N GLN A 274 8.17 7.31 -4.49
CA GLN A 274 6.87 6.73 -4.13
C GLN A 274 6.97 5.58 -3.10
N ALA A 275 7.94 5.70 -2.19
CA ALA A 275 8.19 4.80 -1.07
C ALA A 275 8.43 5.63 0.22
N PRO A 276 7.35 6.16 0.85
CA PRO A 276 7.45 6.97 2.07
C PRO A 276 8.24 6.30 3.21
N LEU A 277 8.89 7.11 4.06
CA LEU A 277 9.65 6.61 5.21
C LEU A 277 8.75 5.79 6.15
N GLY A 278 9.22 4.63 6.62
CA GLY A 278 8.43 3.69 7.44
C GLY A 278 7.33 2.91 6.69
N GLY A 279 6.95 3.36 5.49
CA GLY A 279 5.89 2.77 4.67
C GLY A 279 6.30 1.46 4.00
N THR A 280 5.91 0.33 4.59
CA THR A 280 6.03 -1.01 3.98
C THR A 280 4.73 -1.39 3.26
N VAL A 281 4.72 -2.47 2.47
CA VAL A 281 3.52 -2.90 1.72
C VAL A 281 2.32 -3.14 2.65
N GLU A 282 2.57 -3.72 3.82
CA GLU A 282 1.59 -4.06 4.85
C GLU A 282 1.02 -2.83 5.57
N ALA A 283 1.64 -1.66 5.43
CA ALA A 283 1.10 -0.40 5.93
C ALA A 283 -0.12 0.09 5.11
N TYR A 284 -0.24 -0.39 3.87
CA TYR A 284 -1.19 0.12 2.88
C TYR A 284 -2.08 -0.97 2.28
N ASP A 285 -1.74 -2.26 2.45
CA ASP A 285 -2.67 -3.36 2.19
C ASP A 285 -3.75 -3.39 3.27
N SER A 286 -4.90 -2.81 2.93
CA SER A 286 -6.11 -2.77 3.74
C SER A 286 -7.08 -3.93 3.49
N LEU A 287 -6.79 -4.81 2.53
CA LEU A 287 -7.72 -5.86 2.06
C LEU A 287 -7.35 -7.27 2.55
N HIS A 288 -6.10 -7.52 2.90
CA HIS A 288 -5.64 -8.84 3.36
C HIS A 288 -5.28 -8.96 4.84
N LEU A 289 -5.57 -7.93 5.63
CA LEU A 289 -5.25 -7.88 7.06
C LEU A 289 -5.96 -9.01 7.83
N SER A 290 -5.34 -10.19 7.88
CA SER A 290 -5.65 -11.13 8.95
C SER A 290 -5.11 -10.49 10.22
N GLU A 291 -6.01 -10.37 11.16
CA GLU A 291 -5.83 -9.56 12.32
C GLU A 291 -4.66 -10.03 13.25
N HIS A 292 -4.02 -11.21 13.08
CA HIS A 292 -2.87 -11.64 13.94
C HIS A 292 -1.52 -11.68 13.19
N GLY A 293 -1.19 -10.58 12.49
CA GLY A 293 0.17 -10.22 12.06
C GLY A 293 0.83 -11.03 10.93
N ASP A 294 0.42 -12.28 10.70
CA ASP A 294 1.17 -13.28 9.91
C ASP A 294 0.56 -13.60 8.52
N ALA A 295 -0.55 -12.95 8.14
CA ALA A 295 -1.09 -13.01 6.77
C ALA A 295 -0.49 -11.94 5.84
N ARG A 296 0.75 -11.53 6.10
CA ARG A 296 1.51 -10.74 5.14
C ARG A 296 1.67 -11.57 3.88
N GLY A 297 1.53 -10.95 2.71
CA GLY A 297 2.10 -11.54 1.51
C GLY A 297 3.60 -11.77 1.73
N ASP A 298 4.17 -12.74 1.01
CA ASP A 298 5.61 -12.72 0.74
C ASP A 298 5.85 -11.57 -0.26
N TYR A 299 5.78 -10.36 0.29
CA TYR A 299 5.83 -9.09 -0.41
C TYR A 299 7.30 -8.71 -0.55
N SER A 300 7.78 -8.76 -1.79
CA SER A 300 9.20 -8.58 -2.04
C SER A 300 9.49 -7.11 -2.29
N ALA A 301 10.12 -6.43 -1.33
CA ALA A 301 10.80 -5.17 -1.59
C ALA A 301 12.09 -5.39 -2.43
N GLY A 302 12.52 -6.64 -2.64
CA GLY A 302 13.77 -7.02 -3.30
C GLY A 302 13.81 -6.88 -4.83
N PHE A 303 13.08 -5.94 -5.41
CA PHE A 303 13.12 -5.64 -6.84
C PHE A 303 13.37 -4.15 -7.11
N ARG A 304 14.03 -3.84 -8.24
CA ARG A 304 14.33 -2.46 -8.63
C ARG A 304 13.10 -1.78 -9.22
N SER A 305 12.88 -0.50 -8.91
CA SER A 305 11.84 0.30 -9.56
C SER A 305 11.96 0.28 -11.09
N GLN A 306 10.83 0.28 -11.77
CA GLN A 306 10.69 0.12 -13.22
C GLN A 306 9.70 1.14 -13.79
N VAL A 307 9.96 1.59 -15.01
CA VAL A 307 9.12 2.48 -15.82
C VAL A 307 8.64 1.70 -17.04
N PHE A 308 7.35 1.76 -17.33
CA PHE A 308 6.78 1.04 -18.48
C PHE A 308 7.22 1.65 -19.81
N VAL A 309 7.81 0.84 -20.70
CA VAL A 309 8.24 1.26 -22.05
C VAL A 309 7.95 0.16 -23.07
N GLU A 310 7.21 0.49 -24.13
CA GLU A 310 6.98 -0.43 -25.26
C GLU A 310 8.25 -0.61 -26.10
N GLY A 311 8.61 -1.86 -26.45
CA GLY A 311 9.83 -2.11 -27.21
C GLY A 311 10.20 -3.58 -27.42
N GLU A 312 11.33 -3.80 -28.10
CA GLU A 312 11.96 -5.12 -28.24
C GLU A 312 12.73 -5.51 -26.96
N TYR A 313 13.06 -6.81 -26.84
CA TYR A 313 13.55 -7.47 -25.63
C TYR A 313 14.68 -6.76 -24.86
N ASP A 314 15.63 -6.13 -25.57
CA ASP A 314 16.80 -5.48 -24.97
C ASP A 314 16.55 -4.01 -24.54
N ASN A 315 15.42 -3.40 -24.91
CA ASN A 315 15.06 -2.00 -24.61
C ASN A 315 13.77 -1.84 -23.78
N ALA A 316 13.01 -2.91 -23.55
CA ALA A 316 11.70 -2.85 -22.91
C ALA A 316 11.78 -2.69 -21.38
N ASN A 317 11.09 -1.66 -20.88
CA ASN A 317 11.02 -1.19 -19.50
C ASN A 317 12.35 -0.69 -18.91
N VAL A 318 12.34 0.57 -18.46
CA VAL A 318 13.54 1.26 -17.95
C VAL A 318 13.62 1.11 -16.44
N TYR A 319 14.75 0.63 -15.93
CA TYR A 319 15.00 0.61 -14.49
C TYR A 319 15.22 2.03 -13.95
N ASP A 320 14.67 2.29 -12.77
CA ASP A 320 14.67 3.53 -11.97
C ASP A 320 13.53 4.51 -12.26
N ILE A 321 12.78 4.86 -11.20
CA ILE A 321 11.61 5.75 -11.21
C ILE A 321 11.95 7.20 -11.59
N GLU A 322 13.19 7.64 -11.37
CA GLU A 322 13.68 8.95 -11.83
C GLU A 322 13.53 9.10 -13.36
N LYS A 323 13.65 7.99 -14.09
CA LYS A 323 13.56 7.95 -15.55
C LYS A 323 12.12 7.85 -16.06
N ARG A 324 11.11 8.12 -15.22
CA ARG A 324 9.68 8.12 -15.58
C ARG A 324 9.33 8.96 -16.81
N ALA A 325 10.10 10.01 -17.10
CA ALA A 325 9.95 10.81 -18.32
C ALA A 325 10.22 10.04 -19.64
N LEU A 326 10.83 8.85 -19.58
CA LEU A 326 11.05 7.95 -20.73
C LEU A 326 9.94 6.90 -20.90
N GLY A 327 8.91 6.89 -20.04
CA GLY A 327 7.84 5.91 -20.10
C GLY A 327 6.87 6.14 -21.26
N THR A 328 6.32 5.06 -21.82
CA THR A 328 5.33 5.13 -22.90
C THR A 328 4.03 5.76 -22.38
N PRO A 329 3.58 6.91 -22.94
CA PRO A 329 2.35 7.55 -22.51
C PRO A 329 1.11 6.75 -22.97
N LEU A 330 0.31 6.27 -22.03
CA LEU A 330 -0.93 5.55 -22.27
C LEU A 330 -2.12 6.51 -22.30
N VAL A 331 -2.98 6.40 -23.30
CA VAL A 331 -4.22 7.20 -23.43
C VAL A 331 -5.44 6.29 -23.56
N TYR A 332 -6.59 6.76 -23.07
CA TYR A 332 -7.87 6.13 -23.35
C TYR A 332 -8.38 6.60 -24.72
N ASP A 333 -8.41 5.69 -25.70
CA ASP A 333 -9.00 5.96 -27.01
C ASP A 333 -10.54 5.85 -26.94
N PRO A 334 -11.28 6.95 -27.18
CA PRO A 334 -12.74 6.93 -27.18
C PRO A 334 -13.36 6.19 -28.38
N ILE A 335 -12.59 5.89 -29.43
CA ILE A 335 -13.08 5.20 -30.65
C ILE A 335 -13.10 3.68 -30.44
N THR A 336 -12.00 3.08 -29.96
CA THR A 336 -11.94 1.65 -29.63
C THR A 336 -12.40 1.33 -28.20
N GLY A 337 -12.49 2.32 -27.32
CA GLY A 337 -12.88 2.15 -25.92
C GLY A 337 -11.80 1.46 -25.07
N ARG A 338 -10.52 1.60 -25.45
CA ARG A 338 -9.38 0.88 -24.90
C ARG A 338 -8.25 1.83 -24.49
N VAL A 339 -7.35 1.32 -23.65
CA VAL A 339 -6.07 1.97 -23.37
C VAL A 339 -5.05 1.57 -24.44
N VAL A 340 -4.40 2.57 -25.03
CA VAL A 340 -3.39 2.41 -26.10
C VAL A 340 -2.18 3.32 -25.84
N SER A 341 -1.04 3.01 -26.44
CA SER A 341 0.08 3.96 -26.54
C SER A 341 -0.32 5.18 -27.38
N ALA A 342 0.05 6.37 -26.91
CA ALA A 342 -0.07 7.62 -27.65
C ALA A 342 0.95 7.74 -28.80
N GLU A 343 2.04 6.96 -28.78
CA GLU A 343 3.10 6.97 -29.78
C GLU A 343 2.80 6.05 -30.96
N THR A 344 2.35 4.81 -30.67
CA THR A 344 2.16 3.75 -31.69
C THR A 344 0.69 3.41 -31.96
N GLY A 345 -0.23 3.77 -31.06
CA GLY A 345 -1.62 3.30 -31.08
C GLY A 345 -1.77 1.81 -30.74
N ALA A 346 -0.71 1.13 -30.28
CA ALA A 346 -0.79 -0.26 -29.86
C ALA A 346 -1.63 -0.41 -28.58
N SER A 347 -2.46 -1.45 -28.51
CA SER A 347 -3.15 -1.84 -27.28
C SER A 347 -2.16 -2.47 -26.29
N LEU A 348 -2.44 -2.40 -24.97
CA LEU A 348 -1.59 -3.04 -23.95
C LEU A 348 -1.32 -4.52 -24.29
N ALA A 349 -2.34 -5.30 -24.68
CA ALA A 349 -2.20 -6.69 -25.10
C ALA A 349 -1.27 -6.93 -26.33
N VAL A 350 -0.95 -5.89 -27.11
CA VAL A 350 0.03 -5.92 -28.20
C VAL A 350 1.42 -5.46 -27.72
N MET A 351 1.49 -4.50 -26.81
CA MET A 351 2.75 -3.96 -26.24
C MET A 351 3.47 -4.93 -25.30
N LEU A 352 2.84 -6.03 -24.86
CA LEU A 352 3.40 -6.96 -23.88
C LEU A 352 3.90 -8.29 -24.51
N PRO A 353 5.17 -8.39 -24.94
CA PRO A 353 5.80 -9.68 -25.12
C PRO A 353 6.09 -10.30 -23.74
N GLY A 354 5.54 -11.48 -23.45
CA GLY A 354 5.57 -12.16 -22.13
C GLY A 354 6.94 -12.68 -21.65
N THR A 355 7.98 -11.86 -21.77
CA THR A 355 9.35 -12.04 -21.26
C THR A 355 9.97 -10.73 -20.75
N THR A 356 9.44 -9.57 -21.12
CA THR A 356 9.97 -8.24 -20.72
C THR A 356 9.27 -7.73 -19.47
N PRO A 357 10.01 -7.29 -18.42
CA PRO A 357 9.42 -7.09 -17.10
C PRO A 357 8.82 -5.69 -16.92
N MET A 358 7.49 -5.63 -16.86
CA MET A 358 6.77 -4.72 -15.97
C MET A 358 5.30 -5.12 -15.93
N PHE A 359 4.71 -5.48 -17.08
CA PHE A 359 3.39 -6.10 -17.20
C PHE A 359 3.47 -7.35 -18.07
N GLY A 360 2.64 -8.35 -17.77
CA GLY A 360 2.50 -9.55 -18.59
C GLY A 360 1.64 -10.60 -17.91
N ASP A 361 0.41 -10.78 -18.42
CA ASP A 361 -0.54 -11.72 -17.84
C ASP A 361 0.00 -13.15 -17.84
N ARG A 362 -0.29 -13.89 -16.76
CA ARG A 362 0.14 -15.28 -16.62
C ARG A 362 -0.26 -16.13 -17.83
N PRO A 363 0.64 -16.99 -18.35
CA PRO A 363 0.33 -17.94 -19.42
C PRO A 363 -0.69 -19.04 -19.07
N THR A 364 -1.49 -18.89 -18.00
CA THR A 364 -2.47 -19.87 -17.47
C THR A 364 -3.92 -19.46 -17.72
N GLU A 365 -4.25 -18.16 -17.77
CA GLU A 365 -5.60 -17.67 -18.10
C GLU A 365 -5.67 -17.19 -19.58
N GLU A 366 -4.63 -16.51 -20.08
CA GLU A 366 -4.40 -16.18 -21.50
C GLU A 366 -3.42 -17.18 -22.17
N VAL A 367 -3.69 -18.49 -22.07
CA VAL A 367 -2.83 -19.49 -22.72
C VAL A 367 -2.91 -19.34 -24.24
N CYS A 368 -1.94 -18.71 -24.91
CA CYS A 368 -1.96 -18.60 -26.38
C CYS A 368 -2.13 -20.00 -27.04
N PRO A 369 -2.99 -20.22 -28.07
CA PRO A 369 -3.18 -21.52 -28.73
C PRO A 369 -1.87 -22.15 -29.25
N ILE A 370 -0.91 -21.31 -29.65
CA ILE A 370 0.45 -21.73 -29.96
C ILE A 370 1.10 -22.31 -28.70
N ASN A 371 1.11 -21.62 -27.56
CA ASN A 371 1.62 -22.15 -26.28
C ASN A 371 0.88 -23.43 -25.82
N VAL A 372 -0.45 -23.53 -26.00
CA VAL A 372 -1.22 -24.75 -25.70
C VAL A 372 -0.69 -25.94 -26.50
N SER A 373 -0.31 -25.72 -27.75
CA SER A 373 0.18 -26.75 -28.68
C SER A 373 1.69 -26.98 -28.60
N THR A 374 2.50 -25.98 -28.26
CA THR A 374 3.96 -26.09 -28.09
C THR A 374 4.37 -26.49 -26.67
N ALA A 375 3.41 -26.66 -25.75
CA ALA A 375 3.64 -27.22 -24.43
C ALA A 375 4.22 -28.65 -24.50
N GLY A 376 5.47 -28.80 -24.02
CA GLY A 376 6.20 -30.08 -23.99
C GLY A 376 7.22 -30.27 -25.12
N LEU A 377 7.48 -29.24 -25.94
CA LEU A 377 8.62 -29.25 -26.86
C LEU A 377 9.96 -29.14 -26.12
N THR A 378 10.99 -29.79 -26.67
CA THR A 378 12.37 -29.75 -26.15
C THR A 378 13.22 -28.62 -26.77
N SER A 379 12.58 -27.72 -27.52
CA SER A 379 13.22 -26.73 -28.40
C SER A 379 12.18 -25.69 -28.85
N SER A 380 12.64 -24.53 -29.33
CA SER A 380 11.82 -23.32 -29.54
C SER A 380 11.84 -22.74 -30.96
N ARG A 381 12.47 -23.40 -31.94
CA ARG A 381 12.76 -22.81 -33.26
C ARG A 381 11.51 -22.41 -34.05
N PHE A 382 10.42 -23.18 -33.96
CA PHE A 382 9.15 -22.86 -34.58
C PHE A 382 8.43 -21.69 -33.86
N PRO A 383 8.25 -21.71 -32.52
CA PRO A 383 7.83 -20.52 -31.76
C PRO A 383 8.63 -19.25 -32.07
N ASP A 384 9.96 -19.34 -32.11
CA ASP A 384 10.85 -18.21 -32.36
C ASP A 384 10.85 -17.77 -33.83
N GLY A 385 10.47 -18.65 -34.75
CA GLY A 385 10.16 -18.29 -36.14
C GLY A 385 8.87 -17.47 -36.24
N LEU A 386 7.82 -17.86 -35.51
CA LEU A 386 6.54 -17.14 -35.48
C LEU A 386 6.66 -15.76 -34.79
N ARG A 387 7.44 -15.67 -33.70
CA ARG A 387 7.78 -14.38 -33.06
C ARG A 387 8.45 -13.43 -34.05
N ARG A 388 9.55 -13.87 -34.69
CA ARG A 388 10.24 -13.05 -35.72
C ARG A 388 9.39 -12.68 -36.92
N LEU A 389 8.37 -13.47 -37.29
CA LEU A 389 7.39 -13.09 -38.31
C LEU A 389 6.44 -11.99 -37.80
N ARG A 390 5.93 -12.11 -36.57
CA ARG A 390 5.10 -11.09 -35.91
C ARG A 390 5.86 -9.76 -35.81
N ASP A 391 7.05 -9.80 -35.24
CA ASP A 391 7.83 -8.62 -34.83
C ASP A 391 8.54 -7.97 -36.02
N GLY A 392 9.16 -8.79 -36.88
CA GLY A 392 9.90 -8.32 -38.05
C GLY A 392 9.05 -7.95 -39.27
N VAL A 393 7.77 -8.36 -39.32
CA VAL A 393 6.90 -8.16 -40.51
C VAL A 393 5.51 -7.64 -40.16
N LEU A 394 4.75 -8.31 -39.27
CA LEU A 394 3.34 -7.96 -39.06
C LEU A 394 3.17 -6.63 -38.31
N LEU A 395 3.84 -6.45 -37.18
CA LEU A 395 3.72 -5.24 -36.34
C LEU A 395 4.25 -3.98 -37.02
N ARG A 396 5.06 -4.11 -38.09
CA ARG A 396 5.57 -2.98 -38.90
C ARG A 396 4.53 -2.39 -39.86
N SER A 397 3.24 -2.70 -39.67
CA SER A 397 2.14 -2.15 -40.46
C SER A 397 0.84 -2.13 -39.64
N ALA A 398 0.02 -1.08 -39.78
CA ALA A 398 -1.26 -0.98 -39.08
C ALA A 398 -2.21 -2.16 -39.40
N VAL A 399 -2.17 -2.70 -40.63
CA VAL A 399 -2.96 -3.86 -41.03
C VAL A 399 -2.46 -5.15 -40.36
N GLY A 400 -1.15 -5.36 -40.29
CA GLY A 400 -0.56 -6.52 -39.62
C GLY A 400 -0.69 -6.46 -38.09
N ALA A 401 -0.61 -5.26 -37.50
CA ALA A 401 -0.93 -5.02 -36.09
C ALA A 401 -2.41 -5.32 -35.79
N ALA A 402 -3.35 -4.82 -36.59
CA ALA A 402 -4.77 -5.12 -36.45
C ALA A 402 -5.10 -6.62 -36.62
N ALA A 403 -4.43 -7.30 -37.56
CA ALA A 403 -4.52 -8.76 -37.71
C ALA A 403 -3.93 -9.51 -36.50
N THR A 404 -2.91 -8.95 -35.85
CA THR A 404 -2.30 -9.49 -34.63
C THR A 404 -3.22 -9.32 -33.42
N ASP A 405 -3.79 -8.13 -33.18
CA ASP A 405 -4.81 -7.93 -32.13
C ASP A 405 -6.03 -8.83 -32.36
N ALA A 406 -6.49 -8.99 -33.61
CA ALA A 406 -7.58 -9.91 -33.94
C ALA A 406 -7.24 -11.40 -33.63
N TYR A 407 -5.98 -11.82 -33.82
CA TYR A 407 -5.51 -13.14 -33.41
C TYR A 407 -5.52 -13.29 -31.88
N TYR A 408 -4.92 -12.36 -31.14
CA TYR A 408 -4.87 -12.41 -29.67
C TYR A 408 -6.28 -12.31 -29.06
N ARG A 409 -7.17 -11.50 -29.61
CA ARG A 409 -8.59 -11.42 -29.21
C ARG A 409 -9.35 -12.74 -29.37
N ALA A 410 -8.92 -13.62 -30.27
CA ALA A 410 -9.47 -14.96 -30.44
C ALA A 410 -8.70 -16.04 -29.66
N ALA A 411 -7.50 -15.73 -29.15
CA ALA A 411 -6.58 -16.69 -28.56
C ALA A 411 -7.13 -17.36 -27.29
N PRO A 412 -7.68 -16.65 -26.27
CA PRO A 412 -8.25 -17.28 -25.08
C PRO A 412 -9.39 -18.25 -25.40
N ALA A 413 -10.28 -17.90 -26.34
CA ALA A 413 -11.40 -18.75 -26.74
C ALA A 413 -10.92 -20.02 -27.47
N ALA A 414 -9.99 -19.88 -28.42
CA ALA A 414 -9.39 -21.01 -29.13
C ALA A 414 -8.56 -21.92 -28.21
N ALA A 415 -7.92 -21.34 -27.19
CA ALA A 415 -7.14 -22.08 -26.20
C ALA A 415 -8.01 -22.82 -25.18
N ALA A 416 -9.04 -22.16 -24.64
CA ALA A 416 -10.05 -22.80 -23.80
C ALA A 416 -10.73 -23.96 -24.54
N PHE A 417 -11.01 -23.80 -25.84
CA PHE A 417 -11.48 -24.87 -26.71
C PHE A 417 -10.46 -26.03 -26.80
N LEU A 418 -9.19 -25.76 -27.09
CA LEU A 418 -8.15 -26.80 -27.12
C LEU A 418 -8.03 -27.52 -25.76
N ILE A 419 -7.92 -26.79 -24.65
CA ILE A 419 -7.76 -27.34 -23.29
C ILE A 419 -8.96 -28.23 -22.90
N ARG A 420 -10.20 -27.79 -23.20
CA ARG A 420 -11.42 -28.59 -22.97
C ARG A 420 -11.46 -29.84 -23.86
N HIS A 421 -11.07 -29.74 -25.13
CA HIS A 421 -11.12 -30.84 -26.08
C HIS A 421 -9.77 -31.58 -26.19
N LYS A 422 -9.47 -32.40 -25.17
CA LYS A 422 -8.21 -33.18 -25.04
C LYS A 422 -7.74 -33.91 -26.31
N ALA A 423 -8.65 -34.42 -27.15
CA ALA A 423 -8.30 -35.04 -28.42
C ALA A 423 -7.74 -34.03 -29.45
N ILE A 424 -8.37 -32.85 -29.57
CA ILE A 424 -7.92 -31.77 -30.45
C ILE A 424 -6.63 -31.16 -29.90
N CYS A 425 -6.51 -31.02 -28.57
CA CYS A 425 -5.26 -30.65 -27.91
C CYS A 425 -4.12 -31.61 -28.24
N GLY A 426 -4.37 -32.93 -28.18
CA GLY A 426 -3.39 -33.96 -28.53
C GLY A 426 -2.97 -33.91 -30.00
N LEU A 427 -3.90 -33.64 -30.91
CA LEU A 427 -3.60 -33.42 -32.33
C LEU A 427 -2.77 -32.15 -32.56
N ALA A 428 -3.16 -31.02 -31.95
CA ALA A 428 -2.45 -29.76 -32.06
C ALA A 428 -1.02 -29.86 -31.49
N ARG A 429 -0.84 -30.52 -30.34
CA ARG A 429 0.47 -30.81 -29.74
C ARG A 429 1.33 -31.72 -30.62
N SER A 430 0.71 -32.75 -31.21
CA SER A 430 1.41 -33.65 -32.14
C SER A 430 1.83 -32.92 -33.43
N GLY A 431 1.01 -31.98 -33.91
CA GLY A 431 1.34 -31.11 -35.04
C GLY A 431 2.50 -30.15 -34.73
N ALA A 432 2.42 -29.42 -33.62
CA ALA A 432 3.50 -28.53 -33.18
C ALA A 432 4.82 -29.29 -32.92
N ALA A 433 4.75 -30.49 -32.34
CA ALA A 433 5.92 -31.36 -32.15
C ALA A 433 6.51 -31.87 -33.46
N ALA A 434 5.68 -32.22 -34.45
CA ALA A 434 6.17 -32.56 -35.78
C ALA A 434 6.85 -31.35 -36.46
N ILE A 435 6.28 -30.15 -36.34
CA ILE A 435 6.84 -28.92 -36.92
C ILE A 435 8.17 -28.54 -36.24
N GLU A 436 8.21 -28.43 -34.91
CA GLU A 436 9.46 -28.13 -34.18
C GLU A 436 10.55 -29.16 -34.46
N TRP A 437 10.20 -30.46 -34.43
CA TRP A 437 11.15 -31.52 -34.75
C TRP A 437 11.71 -31.35 -36.17
N VAL A 438 10.89 -30.96 -37.15
CA VAL A 438 11.37 -30.61 -38.49
C VAL A 438 12.27 -29.36 -38.49
N PHE A 439 11.94 -28.30 -37.74
CA PHE A 439 12.75 -27.08 -37.65
C PHE A 439 14.12 -27.29 -36.96
N VAL A 440 14.22 -28.23 -36.02
CA VAL A 440 15.49 -28.62 -35.40
C VAL A 440 16.27 -29.59 -36.28
N HIS A 441 15.59 -30.60 -36.83
CA HIS A 441 16.22 -31.77 -37.44
C HIS A 441 16.11 -31.83 -38.97
N TYR A 442 15.78 -30.75 -39.70
CA TYR A 442 15.43 -30.82 -41.14
C TYR A 442 16.35 -31.71 -42.01
N ALA A 443 17.68 -31.68 -41.78
CA ALA A 443 18.64 -32.55 -42.44
C ALA A 443 18.53 -34.04 -42.03
N ALA A 444 18.22 -34.33 -40.76
CA ALA A 444 17.96 -35.67 -40.25
C ALA A 444 16.51 -36.15 -40.43
N VAL A 445 15.53 -35.28 -40.70
CA VAL A 445 14.17 -35.67 -41.13
C VAL A 445 14.26 -36.46 -42.44
N LEU A 446 15.08 -35.97 -43.38
CA LEU A 446 15.39 -36.64 -44.66
C LEU A 446 16.08 -38.01 -44.46
N LEU A 447 16.77 -38.21 -43.33
CA LEU A 447 17.35 -39.50 -42.93
C LEU A 447 16.35 -40.38 -42.15
N LEU A 448 15.40 -39.79 -41.43
CA LEU A 448 14.52 -40.51 -40.51
C LEU A 448 13.20 -40.98 -41.15
N VAL A 449 12.74 -40.35 -42.23
CA VAL A 449 11.75 -40.97 -43.14
C VAL A 449 12.28 -42.33 -43.64
N SER A 450 13.57 -42.40 -43.95
CA SER A 450 14.26 -43.62 -44.39
C SER A 450 14.38 -44.69 -43.30
N SER A 451 14.48 -44.31 -42.01
CA SER A 451 14.62 -45.26 -40.89
C SER A 451 13.30 -45.62 -40.19
N MET A 452 12.24 -44.81 -40.32
CA MET A 452 10.88 -45.16 -39.85
C MET A 452 10.28 -46.37 -40.59
N VAL A 453 10.77 -46.68 -41.80
CA VAL A 453 10.50 -47.95 -42.49
C VAL A 453 11.02 -49.14 -41.68
N LEU A 454 12.21 -49.01 -41.10
CA LEU A 454 12.93 -50.09 -40.40
C LEU A 454 12.43 -50.28 -38.95
N LEU A 455 12.13 -49.18 -38.25
CA LEU A 455 11.79 -49.23 -36.82
C LEU A 455 10.31 -49.51 -36.52
N ARG A 456 9.47 -49.72 -37.55
CA ARG A 456 8.16 -50.38 -37.40
C ARG A 456 8.27 -51.86 -36.99
N ALA A 457 9.47 -52.42 -36.99
CA ALA A 457 9.76 -53.81 -36.60
C ALA A 457 9.91 -54.06 -35.08
N ALA A 458 9.90 -53.02 -34.22
CA ALA A 458 10.13 -53.16 -32.78
C ALA A 458 8.89 -52.78 -31.92
N TYR A 459 8.63 -53.59 -30.89
CA TYR A 459 7.40 -53.59 -30.07
C TYR A 459 7.62 -52.85 -28.69
N PRO A 460 6.60 -52.54 -27.83
CA PRO A 460 6.53 -51.21 -27.17
C PRO A 460 6.00 -51.14 -25.71
N HIS A 461 5.87 -49.90 -25.20
CA HIS A 461 4.78 -49.40 -24.32
C HIS A 461 4.61 -49.84 -22.83
N LYS A 462 3.92 -48.94 -22.08
CA LYS A 462 3.29 -49.07 -20.72
C LYS A 462 4.29 -48.96 -19.54
N ARG A 463 3.96 -48.50 -18.32
CA ARG A 463 2.82 -47.76 -17.64
C ARG A 463 3.33 -47.34 -16.22
N ARG A 464 2.72 -46.47 -15.38
CA ARG A 464 1.48 -45.66 -15.37
C ARG A 464 1.63 -44.44 -14.41
N ALA A 465 0.70 -43.48 -14.51
CA ALA A 465 0.07 -42.65 -13.45
C ALA A 465 -0.05 -43.32 -12.05
N ALA A 466 -0.31 -42.66 -10.90
CA ALA A 466 -0.47 -41.30 -10.37
C ALA A 466 -1.01 -41.48 -8.91
N VAL A 467 -1.68 -40.48 -8.32
CA VAL A 467 -2.35 -40.52 -6.99
C VAL A 467 -1.40 -40.43 -5.78
N ALA A 468 -1.04 -39.19 -5.42
CA ALA A 468 -0.49 -38.82 -4.11
C ALA A 468 -0.75 -37.32 -3.79
N GLY A 469 -1.92 -36.80 -4.20
CA GLY A 469 -2.35 -35.44 -3.85
C GLY A 469 -3.30 -35.43 -2.64
N ALA A 470 -3.91 -34.27 -2.38
CA ALA A 470 -5.13 -34.11 -1.56
C ALA A 470 -5.07 -34.47 -0.06
N VAL A 471 -3.89 -34.69 0.54
CA VAL A 471 -3.76 -34.92 2.01
C VAL A 471 -3.44 -33.63 2.78
N ILE A 472 -2.53 -32.80 2.27
CA ILE A 472 -2.02 -31.61 3.00
C ILE A 472 -2.96 -30.40 2.88
N LEU A 473 -3.88 -30.43 1.90
CA LEU A 473 -4.86 -29.39 1.55
C LEU A 473 -6.05 -29.31 2.55
N VAL A 474 -5.82 -29.65 3.81
CA VAL A 474 -6.80 -29.69 4.91
C VAL A 474 -6.26 -28.96 6.15
N ALA A 475 -4.97 -28.62 6.19
CA ALA A 475 -4.30 -28.02 7.35
C ALA A 475 -4.33 -26.47 7.39
N CYS A 476 -5.10 -25.80 6.51
CA CYS A 476 -5.17 -24.33 6.45
C CYS A 476 -6.16 -23.69 7.44
N ALA A 477 -6.89 -24.47 8.26
CA ALA A 477 -8.02 -23.96 9.03
C ALA A 477 -7.76 -23.89 10.54
N LEU A 478 -8.11 -22.75 11.15
CA LEU A 478 -8.19 -22.41 12.60
C LEU A 478 -6.85 -22.08 13.28
N LEU A 479 -6.61 -21.04 14.12
CA LEU A 479 -7.25 -19.77 14.60
C LEU A 479 -6.11 -18.95 15.31
N PHE A 480 -6.14 -17.66 15.68
CA PHE A 480 -7.10 -16.52 15.70
C PHE A 480 -6.36 -15.18 15.39
N VAL A 481 -7.03 -14.27 14.67
CA VAL A 481 -7.13 -12.78 14.66
C VAL A 481 -6.85 -11.85 15.93
N GLN A 482 -6.28 -10.59 15.82
CA GLN A 482 -6.71 -9.20 16.33
C GLN A 482 -5.92 -7.86 15.86
N PHE A 483 -6.39 -7.13 14.79
CA PHE A 483 -6.27 -5.69 14.31
C PHE A 483 -5.10 -5.01 13.48
N ALA A 484 -5.13 -3.63 13.27
CA ALA A 484 -4.53 -2.78 12.16
C ALA A 484 -4.33 -1.22 12.46
N ASP A 485 -3.87 -0.29 11.58
CA ASP A 485 -3.47 1.13 11.96
C ASP A 485 -3.84 2.36 11.05
N ALA A 486 -3.45 3.63 11.40
CA ALA A 486 -3.82 4.91 10.70
C ALA A 486 -2.87 6.18 10.80
N ARG A 487 -3.38 7.45 10.92
CA ARG A 487 -2.72 8.78 10.67
C ARG A 487 -2.33 9.64 11.90
N ILE A 488 -1.03 9.94 12.08
CA ILE A 488 -0.52 10.86 13.13
C ILE A 488 0.32 12.03 12.56
N MET A 489 0.35 13.15 13.28
CA MET A 489 1.19 14.32 12.96
C MET A 489 2.69 13.96 12.95
N ARG A 490 3.48 14.49 12.00
CA ARG A 490 4.92 14.19 11.89
C ARG A 490 5.72 14.88 13.00
N LEU A 491 5.71 14.27 14.18
CA LEU A 491 6.47 14.69 15.35
C LEU A 491 7.87 14.07 15.37
N SER A 492 8.91 14.89 15.57
CA SER A 492 10.25 14.38 15.87
C SER A 492 10.30 13.73 17.25
N THR A 493 11.26 12.85 17.51
CA THR A 493 11.44 12.21 18.82
C THR A 493 11.57 13.25 19.94
N GLU A 494 12.27 14.37 19.69
CA GLU A 494 12.38 15.48 20.64
C GLU A 494 11.03 16.11 20.95
N GLN A 495 10.15 16.28 19.96
CA GLN A 495 8.81 16.82 20.17
C GLN A 495 7.90 15.84 20.93
N VAL A 496 7.92 14.53 20.61
CA VAL A 496 7.19 13.49 21.37
C VAL A 496 7.69 13.42 22.82
N VAL A 497 9.01 13.47 23.02
CA VAL A 497 9.64 13.55 24.35
C VAL A 497 9.23 14.83 25.07
N ALA A 498 9.11 15.97 24.38
CA ALA A 498 8.68 17.23 24.99
C ALA A 498 7.22 17.19 25.47
N MET A 499 6.33 16.57 24.70
CA MET A 499 4.90 16.39 25.02
C MET A 499 4.64 15.39 26.16
N SER A 500 5.55 14.44 26.39
CA SER A 500 5.39 13.40 27.43
C SER A 500 5.68 13.94 28.84
N ASP A 501 4.80 13.72 29.81
CA ASP A 501 5.11 13.90 31.24
C ASP A 501 6.03 12.78 31.75
N ASP A 502 5.67 11.55 31.40
CA ASP A 502 6.34 10.31 31.80
C ASP A 502 6.69 9.49 30.54
N ILE A 503 7.87 8.85 30.54
CA ILE A 503 8.28 7.87 29.52
C ILE A 503 8.79 6.64 30.28
N VAL A 504 8.19 5.49 30.04
CA VAL A 504 8.35 4.27 30.85
C VAL A 504 8.50 3.04 29.99
N THR A 505 9.14 2.00 30.54
CA THR A 505 8.91 0.62 30.09
C THR A 505 8.01 -0.11 31.09
N GLY A 506 7.21 -1.06 30.64
CA GLY A 506 6.33 -1.83 31.53
C GLY A 506 5.78 -3.11 30.90
N ASN A 507 5.19 -3.97 31.73
CA ASN A 507 4.44 -5.15 31.26
C ASN A 507 2.94 -4.87 31.34
N VAL A 508 2.19 -5.26 30.31
CA VAL A 508 0.72 -5.18 30.30
C VAL A 508 0.13 -6.32 31.14
N THR A 509 -0.61 -5.97 32.19
CA THR A 509 -1.16 -6.92 33.18
C THR A 509 -2.67 -7.16 33.05
N SER A 510 -3.40 -6.34 32.31
CA SER A 510 -4.78 -6.61 31.90
C SER A 510 -5.17 -5.80 30.66
N VAL A 511 -6.02 -6.36 29.80
CA VAL A 511 -6.65 -5.67 28.66
C VAL A 511 -8.14 -6.02 28.62
N GLU A 512 -9.02 -5.09 29.01
CA GLU A 512 -10.46 -5.36 29.11
C GLU A 512 -11.29 -4.39 28.25
N SER A 513 -11.88 -4.92 27.17
CA SER A 513 -12.85 -4.18 26.34
C SER A 513 -14.26 -4.23 26.93
N ARG A 514 -14.90 -3.06 27.04
CA ARG A 514 -16.29 -2.91 27.52
C ARG A 514 -17.00 -1.73 26.87
N TRP A 515 -18.32 -1.65 27.03
CA TRP A 515 -19.06 -0.43 26.69
C TRP A 515 -18.66 0.72 27.64
N ALA A 516 -18.51 1.92 27.08
CA ALA A 516 -18.05 3.11 27.80
C ALA A 516 -19.06 3.55 28.87
N GLU A 517 -20.33 3.63 28.49
CA GLU A 517 -21.47 4.06 29.29
C GLU A 517 -22.73 3.24 28.92
N GLU A 518 -23.70 3.14 29.84
CA GLU A 518 -24.92 2.36 29.61
C GLU A 518 -25.82 3.01 28.54
N GLY A 519 -26.09 2.27 27.45
CA GLY A 519 -26.88 2.76 26.31
C GLY A 519 -26.10 3.54 25.25
N VAL A 520 -24.81 3.83 25.48
CA VAL A 520 -23.94 4.50 24.50
C VAL A 520 -23.19 3.45 23.67
N ARG A 521 -23.25 3.56 22.34
CA ARG A 521 -22.57 2.65 21.39
C ARG A 521 -21.07 2.94 21.26
N LYS A 522 -20.34 3.03 22.36
CA LYS A 522 -18.89 3.22 22.38
C LYS A 522 -18.23 2.08 23.12
N ILE A 523 -17.34 1.35 22.47
CA ILE A 523 -16.46 0.39 23.15
C ILE A 523 -15.17 1.13 23.53
N VAL A 524 -14.68 0.85 24.72
CA VAL A 524 -13.38 1.28 25.22
C VAL A 524 -12.63 0.07 25.76
N THR A 525 -11.31 0.12 25.71
CA THR A 525 -10.44 -0.87 26.32
C THR A 525 -9.67 -0.21 27.45
N ASP A 526 -9.98 -0.61 28.69
CA ASP A 526 -9.21 -0.21 29.86
C ASP A 526 -8.00 -1.17 29.99
N VAL A 527 -6.80 -0.61 30.13
CA VAL A 527 -5.51 -1.34 30.11
C VAL A 527 -4.75 -1.08 31.39
N SER A 528 -4.21 -2.13 32.03
CA SER A 528 -3.33 -1.99 33.21
C SER A 528 -1.88 -2.36 32.85
N ILE A 529 -0.91 -1.57 33.31
CA ILE A 529 0.51 -1.75 33.05
C ILE A 529 1.31 -1.63 34.36
N THR A 530 2.27 -2.54 34.59
CA THR A 530 3.25 -2.45 35.68
C THR A 530 4.58 -1.92 35.17
N VAL A 531 5.06 -0.80 35.72
CA VAL A 531 6.31 -0.12 35.30
C VAL A 531 7.55 -0.96 35.66
N THR A 532 8.41 -1.22 34.68
CA THR A 532 9.69 -1.95 34.85
C THR A 532 10.90 -1.03 34.99
N ASP A 533 10.92 0.10 34.27
CA ASP A 533 11.93 1.16 34.34
C ASP A 533 11.32 2.50 33.85
N THR A 534 11.95 3.63 34.23
CA THR A 534 11.48 4.99 33.90
C THR A 534 12.60 5.76 33.20
N VAL A 535 12.29 6.28 32.01
CA VAL A 535 13.19 7.06 31.15
C VAL A 535 13.02 8.57 31.42
N LYS A 536 11.77 9.02 31.57
CA LYS A 536 11.38 10.39 31.92
C LYS A 536 10.26 10.37 32.94
N GLY A 537 10.20 11.37 33.82
CA GLY A 537 9.01 11.65 34.64
C GLY A 537 9.18 11.29 36.12
N ARG A 538 8.09 10.83 36.73
CA ARG A 538 7.88 10.64 38.18
C ARG A 538 7.31 9.26 38.54
N LEU A 539 6.86 8.48 37.56
CA LEU A 539 6.40 7.11 37.77
C LEU A 539 7.56 6.25 38.29
N ASN A 540 7.30 5.49 39.36
CA ASN A 540 8.28 4.62 39.97
C ASN A 540 8.15 3.21 39.42
N LYS A 541 9.26 2.47 39.40
CA LYS A 541 9.29 1.02 39.20
C LYS A 541 8.30 0.32 40.13
N ASP A 542 7.68 -0.75 39.63
CA ASP A 542 6.61 -1.54 40.26
C ASP A 542 5.29 -0.75 40.49
N GLY A 543 5.23 0.51 40.03
CA GLY A 543 4.00 1.31 39.97
C GLY A 543 3.02 0.78 38.93
N GLN A 544 1.72 0.98 39.19
CA GLN A 544 0.64 0.66 38.27
C GLN A 544 0.20 1.90 37.49
N ILE A 545 -0.01 1.74 36.18
CA ILE A 545 -0.63 2.70 35.28
C ILE A 545 -1.93 2.08 34.78
N HIS A 546 -2.98 2.90 34.69
CA HIS A 546 -4.20 2.55 33.98
C HIS A 546 -4.40 3.51 32.82
N LEU A 547 -4.59 2.97 31.62
CA LEU A 547 -4.90 3.70 30.39
C LEU A 547 -6.32 3.37 29.95
N ARG A 548 -6.96 4.28 29.21
CA ARG A 548 -8.19 4.00 28.47
C ARG A 548 -7.97 4.32 27.00
N VAL A 549 -8.14 3.31 26.15
CA VAL A 549 -8.06 3.42 24.70
C VAL A 549 -9.47 3.33 24.12
N PRO A 550 -9.88 4.18 23.16
CA PRO A 550 -11.14 3.99 22.44
C PRO A 550 -11.06 2.74 21.54
N GLY A 551 -12.20 2.12 21.26
CA GLY A 551 -12.25 0.87 20.52
C GLY A 551 -12.01 -0.37 21.39
N GLY A 552 -12.01 -1.53 20.74
CA GLY A 552 -11.95 -2.85 21.37
C GLY A 552 -12.99 -3.82 20.81
N ARG A 553 -13.16 -4.97 21.49
CA ARG A 553 -14.02 -6.07 21.02
C ARG A 553 -14.90 -6.63 22.13
N ILE A 554 -16.19 -6.81 21.84
CA ILE A 554 -17.15 -7.44 22.75
C ILE A 554 -17.86 -8.57 22.00
N GLY A 555 -17.33 -9.79 22.16
CA GLY A 555 -17.81 -10.99 21.46
C GLY A 555 -17.62 -10.89 19.95
N ALA A 556 -18.72 -10.68 19.22
CA ALA A 556 -18.74 -10.50 17.77
C ALA A 556 -18.77 -9.01 17.32
N VAL A 557 -19.00 -8.07 18.25
CA VAL A 557 -18.92 -6.62 17.97
C VAL A 557 -17.47 -6.17 18.06
N VAL A 558 -17.01 -5.46 17.03
CA VAL A 558 -15.73 -4.76 17.00
C VAL A 558 -15.99 -3.26 16.88
N SER A 559 -15.20 -2.48 17.60
CA SER A 559 -15.06 -1.04 17.46
C SER A 559 -13.58 -0.77 17.17
N TYR A 560 -13.25 -0.35 15.96
CA TYR A 560 -11.87 -0.02 15.59
C TYR A 560 -11.70 1.49 15.63
N ALA A 561 -10.99 2.01 16.65
CA ALA A 561 -10.52 3.39 16.62
C ALA A 561 -9.21 3.47 15.82
N THR A 562 -9.18 4.31 14.78
CA THR A 562 -7.95 4.66 14.05
C THR A 562 -6.92 5.30 15.00
N ASP A 563 -5.63 5.14 14.71
CA ASP A 563 -4.49 5.76 15.43
C ASP A 563 -4.25 5.34 16.88
N MET A 564 -5.04 4.41 17.38
CA MET A 564 -5.08 4.15 18.81
C MET A 564 -4.26 2.91 19.18
N PRO A 565 -3.26 3.06 20.07
CA PRO A 565 -2.29 2.01 20.36
C PRO A 565 -2.99 0.80 20.97
N ARG A 566 -2.78 -0.38 20.38
CA ARG A 566 -3.34 -1.62 20.91
C ARG A 566 -2.40 -2.33 21.83
N PHE A 567 -3.02 -3.00 22.79
CA PHE A 567 -2.34 -3.71 23.85
C PHE A 567 -2.75 -5.19 23.87
N ALA A 568 -1.79 -6.05 24.21
CA ALA A 568 -1.99 -7.47 24.40
C ALA A 568 -1.61 -7.86 25.84
N GLU A 569 -2.39 -8.71 26.50
CA GLU A 569 -2.05 -9.13 27.87
C GLU A 569 -0.75 -9.94 27.89
N GLY A 570 0.20 -9.54 28.75
CA GLY A 570 1.50 -10.19 28.88
C GLY A 570 2.60 -9.68 27.93
N GLU A 571 2.34 -8.67 27.08
CA GLU A 571 3.41 -7.99 26.34
C GLU A 571 4.25 -7.07 27.24
N GLU A 572 5.48 -6.77 26.81
CA GLU A 572 6.33 -5.74 27.40
C GLU A 572 6.46 -4.57 26.40
N VAL A 573 6.37 -3.33 26.88
CA VAL A 573 6.22 -2.12 26.05
C VAL A 573 7.05 -0.96 26.56
N LEU A 574 7.44 -0.06 25.64
CA LEU A 574 7.87 1.31 25.93
C LEU A 574 6.73 2.28 25.57
N LEU A 575 6.44 3.22 26.46
CA LEU A 575 5.30 4.14 26.32
C LEU A 575 5.69 5.60 26.60
N TYR A 576 5.16 6.49 25.76
CA TYR A 576 5.20 7.95 25.90
C TYR A 576 3.86 8.43 26.44
N LEU A 577 3.84 9.05 27.63
CA LEU A 577 2.60 9.30 28.38
C LEU A 577 2.43 10.76 28.79
N GLU A 578 1.23 11.27 28.59
CA GLU A 578 0.74 12.58 29.06
C GLU A 578 -0.28 12.36 30.19
N TYR A 579 -0.28 13.19 31.24
CA TYR A 579 -1.30 13.14 32.29
C TYR A 579 -2.32 14.29 32.17
N ARG A 580 -3.55 13.99 31.73
CA ARG A 580 -4.66 14.96 31.69
C ARG A 580 -5.54 14.82 32.93
N GLU A 581 -5.73 15.90 33.68
CA GLU A 581 -6.61 15.92 34.86
C GLU A 581 -8.05 15.54 34.46
N GLY A 582 -8.70 14.71 35.28
CA GLY A 582 -10.03 14.14 35.00
C GLY A 582 -10.02 12.89 34.11
N PHE A 583 -8.97 12.66 33.30
CA PHE A 583 -8.88 11.53 32.38
C PHE A 583 -7.81 10.49 32.74
N GLY A 584 -6.70 10.90 33.36
CA GLY A 584 -5.59 10.03 33.73
C GLY A 584 -4.44 10.08 32.73
N TYR A 585 -3.72 8.97 32.56
CA TYR A 585 -2.64 8.86 31.58
C TYR A 585 -3.18 8.50 30.19
N LEU A 586 -2.68 9.21 29.18
CA LEU A 586 -2.98 9.02 27.76
C LEU A 586 -1.66 8.79 27.01
N VAL A 587 -1.71 8.02 25.91
CA VAL A 587 -0.54 7.79 25.06
C VAL A 587 -0.35 8.96 24.10
N VAL A 588 0.83 9.57 24.12
CA VAL A 588 1.23 10.68 23.24
C VAL A 588 1.36 10.16 21.81
N ALA A 589 0.91 10.94 20.82
CA ALA A 589 1.02 10.62 19.40
C ALA A 589 0.39 9.28 18.98
N GLY A 590 -0.62 8.78 19.70
CA GLY A 590 -1.37 7.59 19.30
C GLY A 590 -0.49 6.33 19.27
N SER A 591 -0.52 5.57 18.19
CA SER A 591 0.33 4.39 17.99
C SER A 591 1.83 4.72 18.01
N ARG A 592 2.28 5.91 17.56
CA ARG A 592 3.69 6.37 17.68
C ARG A 592 4.19 6.47 19.12
N GLY A 593 3.30 6.53 20.10
CA GLY A 593 3.64 6.51 21.52
C GLY A 593 3.80 5.12 22.13
N LYS A 594 3.58 4.04 21.37
CA LYS A 594 3.80 2.65 21.79
C LYS A 594 4.90 2.00 20.96
N TYR A 595 5.82 1.34 21.65
CA TYR A 595 6.70 0.35 21.06
C TYR A 595 6.65 -0.95 21.85
N ASP A 596 6.69 -2.07 21.14
CA ASP A 596 6.75 -3.40 21.73
C ASP A 596 8.22 -3.74 22.05
N ILE A 597 8.44 -4.51 23.09
CA ILE A 597 9.76 -4.94 23.53
C ILE A 597 9.89 -6.45 23.34
N ALA A 598 10.75 -6.84 22.41
CA ALA A 598 11.05 -8.24 22.10
C ALA A 598 12.48 -8.61 22.52
N ALA A 599 12.72 -9.89 22.82
CA ALA A 599 14.04 -10.40 23.17
C ALA A 599 14.54 -11.37 22.10
N ASP A 600 15.81 -11.24 21.67
CA ASP A 600 16.39 -12.20 20.73
C ASP A 600 16.55 -13.59 21.39
N GLY A 601 15.99 -14.61 20.74
CA GLY A 601 15.94 -15.98 21.27
C GLY A 601 17.29 -16.71 21.36
N LYS A 602 18.41 -16.08 20.99
CA LYS A 602 19.78 -16.62 21.10
C LYS A 602 20.63 -15.83 22.08
N THR A 603 20.53 -14.49 22.08
CA THR A 603 21.36 -13.61 22.91
C THR A 603 20.68 -13.12 24.18
N GLY A 604 19.34 -13.09 24.21
CA GLY A 604 18.56 -12.50 25.29
C GLY A 604 18.57 -10.97 25.33
N VAL A 605 19.20 -10.31 24.35
CA VAL A 605 19.19 -8.84 24.21
C VAL A 605 17.78 -8.38 23.84
N LYS A 606 17.28 -7.34 24.52
CA LYS A 606 16.00 -6.71 24.22
C LYS A 606 16.16 -5.66 23.13
N TYR A 607 15.26 -5.69 22.16
CA TYR A 607 15.17 -4.73 21.07
C TYR A 607 13.75 -4.18 20.97
N VAL A 608 13.66 -3.01 20.35
CA VAL A 608 12.43 -2.24 20.19
C VAL A 608 11.78 -2.64 18.87
N VAL A 609 10.46 -2.87 18.90
CA VAL A 609 9.65 -3.21 17.73
C VAL A 609 8.54 -2.18 17.59
N ALA A 610 8.46 -1.55 16.43
CA ALA A 610 7.31 -0.75 16.06
C ALA A 610 6.17 -1.68 15.58
N PRO A 611 4.99 -1.69 16.25
CA PRO A 611 3.89 -2.57 15.85
C PRO A 611 3.32 -2.23 14.46
N ASP A 612 3.33 -0.94 14.10
CA ASP A 612 2.61 -0.34 12.97
C ASP A 612 3.48 0.63 12.15
N ALA A 613 2.90 1.24 11.11
CA ALA A 613 3.63 2.14 10.22
C ALA A 613 3.94 3.53 10.82
N PRO A 614 3.01 4.20 11.54
CA PRO A 614 3.33 5.38 12.33
C PRO A 614 4.52 5.16 13.27
N ALA A 615 4.49 4.10 14.09
CA ALA A 615 5.57 3.77 15.01
C ALA A 615 6.90 3.47 14.27
N LYS A 616 6.88 2.79 13.12
CA LYS A 616 8.10 2.54 12.32
C LYS A 616 8.80 3.83 11.90
N LEU A 617 8.03 4.87 11.56
CA LEU A 617 8.59 6.17 11.21
C LEU A 617 9.32 6.81 12.41
N GLY A 618 8.68 6.83 13.58
CA GLY A 618 9.30 7.33 14.82
C GLY A 618 10.54 6.53 15.25
N LEU A 619 10.52 5.21 15.06
CA LEU A 619 11.70 4.36 15.35
C LEU A 619 12.84 4.62 14.36
N LYS A 620 12.54 4.83 13.07
CA LYS A 620 13.54 5.12 12.04
C LYS A 620 14.19 6.50 12.23
N ASP A 621 13.43 7.50 12.64
CA ASP A 621 13.97 8.82 13.00
C ASP A 621 14.96 8.69 14.20
N ALA A 622 14.64 7.86 15.20
CA ALA A 622 15.52 7.58 16.32
C ALA A 622 16.75 6.72 15.95
N GLU A 623 16.58 5.67 15.15
CA GLU A 623 17.67 4.83 14.59
C GLU A 623 18.70 5.70 13.84
N THR A 624 18.21 6.57 12.95
CA THR A 624 19.02 7.50 12.16
C THR A 624 19.78 8.52 13.04
N ALA A 625 19.23 8.89 14.19
CA ALA A 625 19.88 9.80 15.14
C ALA A 625 20.95 9.09 15.99
N ILE A 626 20.72 7.84 16.38
CA ILE A 626 21.68 7.00 17.12
C ILE A 626 22.91 6.70 16.24
N GLU A 627 22.69 6.23 15.00
CA GLU A 627 23.79 5.97 14.04
C GLU A 627 24.69 7.21 13.82
N GLN A 628 24.12 8.42 13.89
CA GLN A 628 24.87 9.68 13.73
C GLN A 628 25.69 10.08 14.95
N ASP A 629 25.28 9.73 16.18
CA ASP A 629 26.06 9.99 17.41
C ASP A 629 27.18 8.94 17.56
N ASP A 630 26.90 7.67 17.23
CA ASP A 630 27.89 6.60 17.15
C ASP A 630 28.97 6.91 16.09
N ALA A 631 28.57 7.33 14.89
CA ALA A 631 29.50 7.73 13.83
C ALA A 631 30.35 8.98 14.18
N GLN A 632 29.96 9.76 15.18
CA GLN A 632 30.75 10.88 15.71
C GLN A 632 31.67 10.49 16.88
N THR A 633 31.50 9.29 17.45
CA THR A 633 32.23 8.83 18.65
C THR A 633 33.12 7.61 18.44
N ALA A 634 32.97 6.89 17.32
CA ALA A 634 33.70 5.66 17.03
C ALA A 634 35.21 5.85 16.69
N ASP A 635 36.08 5.14 17.43
CA ASP A 635 37.35 4.61 16.90
C ASP A 635 37.03 3.34 16.08
N GLU A 636 37.41 3.28 14.80
CA GLU A 636 36.97 2.20 13.87
C GLU A 636 37.36 0.78 14.33
N ASN A 637 36.40 -0.01 14.83
CA ASN A 637 36.54 -1.44 15.07
C ASN A 637 35.80 -2.27 13.99
N PRO A 638 36.49 -2.80 12.97
CA PRO A 638 35.86 -3.50 11.83
C PRO A 638 35.38 -4.93 12.15
N ASN A 639 34.99 -5.21 13.41
CA ASN A 639 34.42 -6.48 13.85
C ASN A 639 33.04 -6.32 14.53
N ASP A 640 32.55 -5.10 14.74
CA ASP A 640 31.22 -4.91 15.29
C ASP A 640 30.13 -5.39 14.30
N PRO A 641 29.02 -5.99 14.78
CA PRO A 641 28.00 -6.53 13.90
C PRO A 641 27.37 -5.43 13.05
N GLN A 642 27.24 -5.69 11.74
CA GLN A 642 26.40 -4.89 10.85
C GLN A 642 24.98 -4.82 11.46
N PRO A 643 24.37 -3.63 11.66
CA PRO A 643 23.06 -3.53 12.30
C PRO A 643 22.00 -4.32 11.53
N ASP A 644 21.16 -5.08 12.24
CA ASP A 644 20.15 -5.97 11.63
C ASP A 644 18.77 -5.32 11.48
N GLY A 645 18.72 -3.98 11.53
CA GLY A 645 17.49 -3.17 11.43
C GLY A 645 16.65 -3.19 12.69
N LYS A 646 17.29 -3.32 13.86
CA LYS A 646 16.65 -3.31 15.19
C LYS A 646 17.42 -2.40 16.13
N VAL A 647 16.73 -1.43 16.71
CA VAL A 647 17.28 -0.58 17.77
C VAL A 647 17.26 -1.36 19.10
N PRO A 648 18.39 -1.55 19.79
CA PRO A 648 18.40 -2.17 21.12
C PRO A 648 17.72 -1.28 22.17
N LEU A 649 17.11 -1.91 23.17
CA LEU A 649 16.25 -1.20 24.12
C LEU A 649 17.01 -0.17 24.97
N GLU A 650 18.21 -0.49 25.46
CA GLU A 650 18.95 0.43 26.32
C GLU A 650 19.53 1.62 25.52
N ASP A 651 19.93 1.41 24.28
CA ASP A 651 20.47 2.41 23.36
C ASP A 651 19.40 3.48 23.06
N LEU A 652 18.17 3.05 22.75
CA LEU A 652 17.02 3.98 22.63
C LEU A 652 16.78 4.72 23.95
N LYS A 653 16.84 4.05 25.10
CA LYS A 653 16.65 4.67 26.41
C LYS A 653 17.77 5.67 26.76
N GLU A 654 19.00 5.45 26.31
CA GLU A 654 20.12 6.40 26.44
C GLU A 654 19.87 7.65 25.59
N TYR A 655 19.58 7.50 24.29
CA TYR A 655 19.21 8.61 23.39
C TYR A 655 18.05 9.45 23.94
N LEU A 656 16.97 8.81 24.41
CA LEU A 656 15.82 9.49 25.03
C LEU A 656 16.21 10.22 26.33
N ARG A 657 17.05 9.62 27.19
CA ARG A 657 17.59 10.29 28.38
C ARG A 657 18.43 11.52 27.99
N ASP A 658 19.15 11.47 26.87
CA ASP A 658 19.95 12.60 26.39
C ASP A 658 19.11 13.74 25.80
N ILE A 659 18.03 13.45 25.07
CA ILE A 659 17.01 14.45 24.71
C ILE A 659 16.48 15.14 25.98
N VAL A 660 16.11 14.38 27.01
CA VAL A 660 15.61 14.94 28.28
C VAL A 660 16.67 15.84 28.94
N LYS A 661 17.95 15.43 29.00
CA LYS A 661 19.05 16.27 29.51
C LYS A 661 19.16 17.60 28.73
N LYS A 662 19.12 17.53 27.39
CA LYS A 662 19.22 18.68 26.47
C LYS A 662 18.04 19.66 26.66
N GLN A 663 16.81 19.16 26.72
CA GLN A 663 15.60 19.97 26.97
C GLN A 663 15.59 20.61 28.36
N ASP A 664 15.97 19.86 29.39
CA ASP A 664 15.94 20.33 30.77
C ASP A 664 17.05 21.36 31.06
N ALA A 665 18.15 21.34 30.29
CA ALA A 665 19.15 22.41 30.25
C ALA A 665 18.59 23.69 29.60
N ALA A 666 18.01 23.59 28.40
CA ALA A 666 17.40 24.73 27.70
C ALA A 666 16.29 25.40 28.55
N ARG A 667 15.45 24.61 29.23
CA ARG A 667 14.39 25.10 30.12
C ARG A 667 14.91 25.81 31.37
N LYS A 668 16.14 25.53 31.81
CA LYS A 668 16.80 26.26 32.91
C LYS A 668 17.33 27.60 32.42
N THR A 669 18.04 27.62 31.29
CA THR A 669 18.54 28.86 30.67
C THR A 669 17.40 29.85 30.34
N ALA A 670 16.30 29.36 29.77
CA ALA A 670 15.13 30.18 29.44
C ALA A 670 14.39 30.77 30.66
N LYS A 671 14.69 30.29 31.88
CA LYS A 671 14.11 30.80 33.13
C LYS A 671 15.00 31.81 33.86
N ASP A 672 16.26 31.99 33.45
CA ASP A 672 17.23 32.86 34.13
C ASP A 672 17.90 33.85 33.15
N PRO A 673 17.15 34.85 32.63
CA PRO A 673 17.59 35.73 31.53
C PRO A 673 18.52 36.87 31.99
N GLN A 674 19.43 36.61 32.94
CA GLN A 674 20.42 37.58 33.45
C GLN A 674 21.89 37.16 33.25
N ASN A 675 22.14 36.27 32.29
CA ASN A 675 23.49 35.86 31.84
C ASN A 675 23.60 35.99 30.32
#